data_AF-A0A661AJV5-F1
#
_entry.id   AF-A0A661AJV5-F1
#
_cell.length_a   1.000
_cell.length_b   1.000
_cell.length_c   1.000
_cell.angle_alpha   90.00
_cell.angle_beta   90.00
_cell.angle_gamma   90.00
#
_symmetry.space_group_name_H-M   'P 1'
#
loop_
_entity.id
_entity.type
_entity.pdbx_description
1 polymer ?
#
loop_
_entity_poly.entity_id
_entity_poly.type
_entity_poly.pdbx_seq_one_letter_code
_entity_poly.pdbx_strand_id
1 'polypeptide(L)'
;MGKRNKKGEEMMFLILSQFSIEGGEVIFFLEDKGYKEVMIAGSFTGWEKKPCMKEGNLWKARFKLLPGVHVYKYILDGEWKEDPKNPLKIPDGYGGYNSAFVLTEKGEIITEPFLAYRDGRVWFRFYDPHASTVYLAGNFNNWDPTSIPMIKKDGLFEVSLELGPGTYYYKFVINGERWVEDPLNPGQVPDGFGGKNSVFTLRENGEIVFAEVSPFPSGVRASERLKWEGEPLYLAILWHQHQPYYLKKEPWVRLHAIKDYYDMAEMADEFSVKFTVNLTPSLIRQILELIEDMKNGKYGDEYLYYTMKPASELTPDERHFIIEHFFSANWKNMIGVFPRYRELLDKKQNGKKFTEQDIRDLQVLFNLAWFDPDFREKEIILPTGKRVCLRELVEKERNYTEEDKKIIWDAQLAILEAILPLHKKLQDEGKIEVSTTPFYHPILPLIYNTDVAKECMPGTPLPTRFSYPQDAEEHVRRACELYRQIFGRDVRGMWPGEGSVSEDVVPLFKKYGVRWIATDEGILQRSGGGPHTKPYDFSGLTIVFRDRTLSDLIGFRYNSMDPLDAANDFILRLYGIRKRFPGKILVAVILDGENAWEHFPHDGKDFLREFYREIAEAPWIVPVTMSEGIELVEHGKLERLHPGSWINSDFHIWIGEKEENTAWEYLKHVRKDYDKYGDENPEAYEWILVAEGSDWFWWYGMDQETFNEGFFDWAFREALKNVYRSMGKEPPSFLDVPIMERR
;
A
#
# COMPACT_ATOMS: atom_id res chain seq x y z
N MET A 1 22.63 25.40 70.33
CA MET A 1 22.05 25.61 68.98
C MET A 1 22.74 24.68 67.97
N GLY A 2 21.96 23.78 67.34
CA GLY A 2 22.15 23.38 65.94
C GLY A 2 23.24 22.37 65.52
N LYS A 3 23.26 21.13 66.05
CA LYS A 3 23.99 19.99 65.41
C LYS A 3 23.20 18.66 65.43
N ARG A 4 21.86 18.73 65.43
CA ARG A 4 20.98 17.57 65.21
C ARG A 4 20.01 17.92 64.06
N ASN A 5 20.32 17.45 62.85
CA ASN A 5 19.41 16.71 61.96
C ASN A 5 19.95 16.47 60.53
N LYS A 6 21.14 16.99 60.16
CA LYS A 6 21.68 16.79 58.79
C LYS A 6 21.83 15.33 58.36
N LYS A 7 22.28 14.43 59.24
CA LYS A 7 22.42 12.99 58.92
C LYS A 7 21.08 12.29 58.70
N GLY A 8 20.03 12.70 59.41
CA GLY A 8 18.69 12.12 59.26
C GLY A 8 18.03 12.60 57.96
N GLU A 9 18.22 13.88 57.63
CA GLU A 9 17.76 14.47 56.37
C GLU A 9 18.55 13.94 55.15
N GLU A 10 19.87 13.78 55.25
CA GLU A 10 20.71 13.14 54.22
C GLU A 10 20.31 11.68 54.01
N MET A 11 20.07 10.92 55.07
CA MET A 11 19.66 9.52 54.97
C MET A 11 18.24 9.39 54.40
N MET A 12 17.34 10.31 54.74
CA MET A 12 15.98 10.37 54.17
C MET A 12 15.98 10.82 52.69
N PHE A 13 16.88 11.74 52.31
CA PHE A 13 17.10 12.15 50.91
C PHE A 13 17.69 11.01 50.08
N LEU A 14 18.66 10.25 50.63
CA LEU A 14 19.23 9.06 50.00
C LEU A 14 18.24 7.88 49.89
N ILE A 15 17.27 7.76 50.80
CA ILE A 15 16.17 6.80 50.71
C ILE A 15 15.20 7.15 49.57
N LEU A 16 15.14 8.43 49.18
CA LEU A 16 14.29 8.95 48.10
C LEU A 16 15.00 8.99 46.74
N SER A 17 16.33 9.14 46.70
CA SER A 17 17.12 9.18 45.46
C SER A 17 17.59 7.80 45.00
N GLN A 18 17.39 7.47 43.71
CA GLN A 18 17.90 6.22 43.11
C GLN A 18 19.42 6.24 42.88
N PHE A 19 19.98 7.45 42.71
CA PHE A 19 21.38 7.67 42.37
C PHE A 19 22.01 8.81 43.16
N SER A 20 23.32 8.75 43.32
CA SER A 20 24.16 9.91 43.67
C SER A 20 25.46 9.87 42.87
N ILE A 21 26.14 11.02 42.77
CA ILE A 21 27.48 11.10 42.19
C ILE A 21 28.44 11.56 43.28
N GLU A 22 29.42 10.71 43.58
CA GLU A 22 30.43 10.97 44.60
C GLU A 22 31.80 10.61 44.04
N GLY A 23 32.75 11.54 44.09
CA GLY A 23 34.13 11.27 43.64
C GLY A 23 34.25 10.91 42.14
N GLY A 24 33.25 11.25 41.31
CA GLY A 24 33.21 10.88 39.89
C GLY A 24 32.68 9.47 39.61
N GLU A 25 32.12 8.80 40.61
CA GLU A 25 31.42 7.51 40.47
C GLU A 25 29.91 7.70 40.64
N VAL A 26 29.13 6.95 39.86
CA VAL A 26 27.69 6.83 40.03
C VAL A 26 27.41 5.77 41.08
N ILE A 27 26.70 6.14 42.14
CA ILE A 27 26.25 5.25 43.19
C ILE A 27 24.78 4.92 42.96
N PHE A 28 24.47 3.63 42.91
CA PHE A 28 23.12 3.08 42.77
C PHE A 28 22.59 2.72 44.16
N PHE A 29 21.32 3.03 44.44
CA PHE A 29 20.66 2.69 45.70
C PHE A 29 19.42 1.83 45.48
N LEU A 30 19.31 0.73 46.23
CA LEU A 30 18.09 -0.06 46.32
C LEU A 30 17.68 -0.23 47.78
N GLU A 31 16.40 -0.03 48.08
CA GLU A 31 15.87 -0.24 49.42
C GLU A 31 15.87 -1.72 49.79
N ASP A 32 16.43 -2.04 50.96
CA ASP A 32 16.43 -3.39 51.48
C ASP A 32 15.03 -3.76 52.01
N LYS A 33 14.38 -4.73 51.35
CA LYS A 33 13.10 -5.29 51.77
C LYS A 33 13.23 -6.70 52.36
N GLY A 34 14.42 -7.03 52.87
CA GLY A 34 14.74 -8.35 53.43
C GLY A 34 15.33 -9.34 52.42
N TYR A 35 15.91 -8.84 51.32
CA TYR A 35 16.58 -9.68 50.32
C TYR A 35 17.82 -10.33 50.94
N LYS A 36 18.11 -11.58 50.58
CA LYS A 36 19.33 -12.28 51.02
C LYS A 36 20.53 -11.85 50.20
N GLU A 37 20.31 -11.62 48.90
CA GLU A 37 21.32 -11.19 47.94
C GLU A 37 20.73 -10.17 46.97
N VAL A 38 21.48 -9.09 46.74
CA VAL A 38 21.19 -8.10 45.70
C VAL A 38 22.43 -7.96 44.83
N MET A 39 22.25 -8.18 43.53
CA MET A 39 23.25 -7.88 42.51
C MET A 39 22.70 -6.86 41.51
N ILE A 40 23.59 -6.23 40.76
CA ILE A 40 23.27 -5.32 39.66
C ILE A 40 24.03 -5.75 38.41
N ALA A 41 23.38 -5.61 37.25
CA ALA A 41 23.99 -5.81 35.95
C ALA A 41 23.44 -4.77 34.97
N GLY A 42 24.26 -4.32 34.03
CA GLY A 42 23.87 -3.32 33.05
C GLY A 42 24.88 -3.13 31.93
N SER A 43 24.67 -2.13 31.08
CA SER A 43 25.57 -1.79 29.96
C SER A 43 27.02 -1.60 30.41
N PHE A 44 27.21 -0.99 31.60
CA PHE A 44 28.51 -0.72 32.20
C PHE A 44 29.20 -1.91 32.87
N THR A 45 28.49 -3.03 33.05
CA THR A 45 29.09 -4.31 33.49
C THR A 45 29.18 -5.33 32.36
N GLY A 46 28.80 -4.96 31.12
CA GLY A 46 28.62 -5.94 30.05
C GLY A 46 27.56 -7.00 30.41
N TRP A 47 26.56 -6.63 31.20
CA TRP A 47 25.54 -7.52 31.77
C TRP A 47 26.06 -8.61 32.73
N GLU A 48 27.32 -8.54 33.15
CA GLU A 48 27.82 -9.38 34.24
C GLU A 48 27.20 -8.97 35.58
N LYS A 49 26.81 -9.96 36.39
CA LYS A 49 26.25 -9.75 37.73
C LYS A 49 27.34 -9.27 38.68
N LYS A 50 27.14 -8.10 39.29
CA LYS A 50 28.04 -7.54 40.31
C LYS A 50 27.30 -7.40 41.65
N PRO A 51 27.90 -7.82 42.78
CA PRO A 51 27.24 -7.76 44.08
C PRO A 51 27.03 -6.31 44.54
N CYS A 52 25.87 -6.02 45.11
CA CYS A 52 25.63 -4.79 45.85
C CYS A 52 26.05 -4.96 47.31
N MET A 53 26.60 -3.91 47.92
CA MET A 53 27.00 -3.90 49.33
C MET A 53 25.84 -3.39 50.19
N LYS A 54 25.49 -4.13 51.23
CA LYS A 54 24.46 -3.73 52.20
C LYS A 54 25.02 -2.71 53.19
N GLU A 55 24.35 -1.57 53.33
CA GLU A 55 24.69 -0.52 54.29
C GLU A 55 23.41 0.03 54.93
N GLY A 56 23.14 -0.41 56.17
CA GLY A 56 21.86 -0.11 56.85
C GLY A 56 20.68 -0.74 56.12
N ASN A 57 19.69 0.09 55.75
CA ASN A 57 18.48 -0.33 55.03
C ASN A 57 18.60 -0.16 53.49
N LEU A 58 19.82 -0.01 52.96
CA LEU A 58 20.07 0.18 51.53
C LEU A 58 21.11 -0.82 51.01
N TRP A 59 20.96 -1.22 49.77
CA TRP A 59 21.96 -1.88 48.95
C TRP A 59 22.60 -0.86 48.01
N LYS A 60 23.94 -0.85 47.95
CA LYS A 60 24.72 0.10 47.16
C LYS A 60 25.62 -0.59 46.14
N ALA A 61 25.73 -0.02 44.95
CA ALA A 61 26.76 -0.37 43.99
C ALA A 61 27.37 0.91 43.39
N ARG A 62 28.66 0.87 43.04
CA ARG A 62 29.39 2.05 42.57
C ARG A 62 30.11 1.73 41.28
N PHE A 63 29.97 2.61 40.30
CA PHE A 63 30.61 2.44 39.01
C PHE A 63 31.13 3.78 38.49
N LYS A 64 32.34 3.75 37.92
CA LYS A 64 32.85 4.87 37.13
C LYS A 64 32.30 4.76 35.72
N LEU A 65 31.43 5.69 35.35
CA LEU A 65 30.70 5.67 34.08
C LEU A 65 31.11 6.84 33.20
N LEU A 66 31.14 6.59 31.88
CA LEU A 66 31.27 7.67 30.90
C LEU A 66 29.90 8.33 30.65
N PRO A 67 29.86 9.60 30.23
CA PRO A 67 28.62 10.23 29.79
C PRO A 67 27.93 9.41 28.70
N GLY A 68 26.60 9.33 28.76
CA GLY A 68 25.81 8.50 27.85
C GLY A 68 24.58 7.88 28.50
N VAL A 69 23.84 7.11 27.71
CA VAL A 69 22.66 6.35 28.16
C VAL A 69 23.12 5.01 28.74
N HIS A 70 22.69 4.72 29.97
CA HIS A 70 23.02 3.47 30.67
C HIS A 70 21.75 2.72 31.03
N VAL A 71 21.74 1.41 30.75
CA VAL A 71 20.64 0.49 31.08
C VAL A 71 21.11 -0.51 32.14
N TYR A 72 20.24 -0.87 33.08
CA TYR A 72 20.54 -1.80 34.16
C TYR A 72 19.30 -2.53 34.69
N LYS A 73 19.55 -3.63 35.41
CA LYS A 73 18.59 -4.36 36.24
C LYS A 73 19.25 -4.79 37.55
N TYR A 74 18.43 -4.95 38.58
CA TYR A 74 18.81 -5.67 39.78
C TYR A 74 18.53 -7.16 39.63
N ILE A 75 19.27 -7.98 40.35
CA ILE A 75 18.99 -9.40 40.56
C ILE A 75 18.77 -9.57 42.07
N LEU A 76 17.52 -9.81 42.46
CA LEU A 76 17.06 -9.91 43.84
C LEU A 76 16.78 -11.37 44.15
N ASP A 77 17.59 -11.98 45.02
CA ASP A 77 17.49 -13.41 45.36
C ASP A 77 17.41 -14.34 44.13
N GLY A 78 18.16 -13.98 43.08
CA GLY A 78 18.22 -14.72 41.81
C GLY A 78 17.22 -14.26 40.73
N GLU A 79 16.24 -13.42 41.06
CA GLU A 79 15.27 -12.89 40.10
C GLU A 79 15.68 -11.55 39.51
N TRP A 80 15.65 -11.41 38.19
CA TRP A 80 15.87 -10.13 37.51
C TRP A 80 14.68 -9.20 37.73
N LYS A 81 14.95 -8.01 38.26
CA LYS A 81 13.96 -6.97 38.51
C LYS A 81 14.47 -5.63 38.00
N GLU A 82 13.56 -4.86 37.43
CA GLU A 82 13.79 -3.43 37.22
C GLU A 82 13.90 -2.69 38.57
N ASP A 83 14.52 -1.52 38.57
CA ASP A 83 14.52 -0.62 39.71
C ASP A 83 13.12 -0.02 39.90
N PRO A 84 12.36 -0.38 40.94
CA PRO A 84 10.96 0.05 41.08
C PRO A 84 10.80 1.56 41.27
N LYS A 85 11.87 2.29 41.65
CA LYS A 85 11.81 3.74 41.82
C LYS A 85 12.13 4.47 40.51
N ASN A 86 12.89 3.86 39.59
CA ASN A 86 13.36 4.53 38.37
C ASN A 86 12.24 4.67 37.31
N PRO A 87 11.80 5.90 36.97
CA PRO A 87 10.72 6.11 36.02
C PRO A 87 11.16 5.95 34.55
N LEU A 88 12.46 6.02 34.23
CA LEU A 88 12.94 5.75 32.88
C LEU A 88 13.14 4.26 32.69
N LYS A 89 12.23 3.68 31.90
CA LYS A 89 12.22 2.27 31.49
C LYS A 89 12.47 2.15 30.00
N ILE A 90 13.25 1.15 29.62
CA ILE A 90 13.55 0.84 28.21
C ILE A 90 13.29 -0.66 28.02
N PRO A 91 12.45 -1.07 27.07
CA PRO A 91 12.19 -2.50 26.83
C PRO A 91 13.45 -3.32 26.61
N ASP A 92 13.45 -4.52 27.16
CA ASP A 92 14.61 -5.42 27.18
C ASP A 92 14.67 -6.38 25.98
N GLY A 93 13.66 -6.37 25.11
CA GLY A 93 13.54 -7.27 23.96
C GLY A 93 12.95 -8.66 24.28
N TYR A 94 12.58 -8.93 25.54
CA TYR A 94 12.04 -10.21 26.01
C TYR A 94 10.67 -10.08 26.71
N GLY A 95 9.96 -8.99 26.45
CA GLY A 95 8.66 -8.71 27.06
C GLY A 95 8.72 -8.05 28.44
N GLY A 96 9.90 -7.58 28.87
CA GLY A 96 10.11 -6.80 30.09
C GLY A 96 10.84 -5.47 29.85
N TYR A 97 11.30 -4.83 30.92
CA TYR A 97 11.98 -3.53 30.87
C TYR A 97 13.31 -3.54 31.64
N ASN A 98 14.30 -2.86 31.08
CA ASN A 98 15.49 -2.38 31.79
C ASN A 98 15.17 -1.03 32.43
N SER A 99 15.80 -0.74 33.57
CA SER A 99 15.84 0.63 34.10
C SER A 99 16.97 1.38 33.42
N ALA A 100 16.81 2.67 33.16
CA ALA A 100 17.84 3.44 32.47
C ALA A 100 18.01 4.84 33.06
N PHE A 101 19.12 5.47 32.73
CA PHE A 101 19.40 6.88 33.02
C PHE A 101 20.40 7.44 32.02
N VAL A 102 20.42 8.76 31.89
CA VAL A 102 21.47 9.48 31.15
C VAL A 102 22.44 10.08 32.14
N LEU A 103 23.73 9.84 31.95
CA LEU A 103 24.79 10.60 32.59
C LEU A 103 25.26 11.71 31.64
N THR A 104 25.05 12.98 32.02
CA THR A 104 25.47 14.13 31.19
C THR A 104 26.97 14.39 31.29
N GLU A 105 27.54 15.17 30.37
CA GLU A 105 28.94 15.61 30.44
C GLU A 105 29.25 16.44 31.70
N LYS A 106 28.22 17.04 32.31
CA LYS A 106 28.33 17.81 33.56
C LYS A 106 28.19 16.94 34.82
N GLY A 107 27.97 15.64 34.67
CA GLY A 107 27.76 14.73 35.80
C GLY A 107 26.37 14.90 36.43
N GLU A 108 25.34 15.13 35.63
CA GLU A 108 23.94 15.08 36.06
C GLU A 108 23.30 13.76 35.62
N ILE A 109 22.35 13.26 36.40
CA ILE A 109 21.61 12.03 36.11
C ILE A 109 20.17 12.39 35.74
N ILE A 110 19.79 12.02 34.53
CA ILE A 110 18.45 12.24 33.98
C ILE A 110 17.72 10.90 33.96
N THR A 111 16.53 10.86 34.57
CA THR A 111 15.68 9.66 34.66
C THR A 111 14.28 9.90 34.11
N GLU A 112 14.07 11.03 33.46
CA GLU A 112 12.86 11.35 32.75
C GLU A 112 12.71 10.44 31.52
N PRO A 113 11.52 9.87 31.25
CA PRO A 113 11.28 9.08 30.05
C PRO A 113 11.53 9.90 28.78
N PHE A 114 12.13 9.24 27.77
CA PHE A 114 12.42 9.88 26.49
C PHE A 114 11.16 10.11 25.64
N LEU A 115 10.12 9.31 25.89
CA LEU A 115 8.78 9.52 25.37
C LEU A 115 7.79 9.43 26.53
N ALA A 116 7.00 10.48 26.76
CA ALA A 116 6.03 10.51 27.86
C ALA A 116 4.80 11.35 27.52
N TYR A 117 3.62 10.88 27.91
CA TYR A 117 2.40 11.68 27.90
C TYR A 117 2.16 12.29 29.29
N ARG A 118 2.18 13.63 29.38
CA ARG A 118 1.99 14.39 30.63
C ARG A 118 1.31 15.71 30.33
N ASP A 119 0.34 16.09 31.15
CA ASP A 119 -0.37 17.36 31.05
C ASP A 119 -0.98 17.63 29.65
N GLY A 120 -1.53 16.59 29.03
CA GLY A 120 -2.15 16.69 27.69
C GLY A 120 -1.16 16.75 26.52
N ARG A 121 0.14 16.55 26.78
CA ARG A 121 1.19 16.67 25.77
C ARG A 121 2.08 15.45 25.72
N VAL A 122 2.51 15.08 24.52
CA VAL A 122 3.56 14.09 24.31
C VAL A 122 4.91 14.81 24.30
N TRP A 123 5.75 14.43 25.25
CA TRP A 123 7.12 14.89 25.38
C TRP A 123 8.06 13.94 24.64
N PHE A 124 8.85 14.50 23.74
CA PHE A 124 9.94 13.83 23.06
C PHE A 124 11.26 14.34 23.60
N ARG A 125 12.18 13.43 23.92
CA ARG A 125 13.55 13.75 24.31
C ARG A 125 14.53 12.96 23.48
N PHE A 126 15.70 13.54 23.27
CA PHE A 126 16.81 12.90 22.56
C PHE A 126 18.13 13.39 23.13
N TYR A 127 19.06 12.48 23.44
CA TYR A 127 20.36 12.86 24.01
C TYR A 127 21.46 12.68 22.98
N ASP A 128 22.07 13.79 22.57
CA ASP A 128 23.28 13.82 21.75
C ASP A 128 24.11 15.05 22.14
N PRO A 129 25.20 14.89 22.92
CA PRO A 129 25.99 16.03 23.37
C PRO A 129 26.66 16.77 22.20
N HIS A 130 26.94 16.08 21.09
CA HIS A 130 27.68 16.60 19.94
C HIS A 130 26.77 17.25 18.88
N ALA A 131 25.46 16.97 18.90
CA ALA A 131 24.50 17.62 18.01
C ALA A 131 24.43 19.14 18.27
N SER A 132 24.39 19.94 17.22
CA SER A 132 24.17 21.39 17.34
C SER A 132 22.67 21.71 17.36
N THR A 133 21.91 21.06 16.48
CA THR A 133 20.45 21.15 16.41
C THR A 133 19.85 19.77 16.23
N VAL A 134 18.63 19.59 16.73
CA VAL A 134 17.80 18.41 16.50
C VAL A 134 16.39 18.88 16.20
N TYR A 135 15.81 18.35 15.14
CA TYR A 135 14.40 18.53 14.78
C TYR A 135 13.65 17.22 14.93
N LEU A 136 12.36 17.31 15.22
CA LEU A 136 11.44 16.17 15.23
C LEU A 136 10.66 16.16 13.91
N ALA A 137 10.68 15.04 13.19
CA ALA A 137 9.94 14.85 11.95
C ALA A 137 9.09 13.59 12.04
N GLY A 138 7.86 13.63 11.53
CA GLY A 138 6.92 12.52 11.61
C GLY A 138 5.63 12.75 10.83
N ASN A 139 4.68 11.82 10.91
CA ASN A 139 3.39 11.93 10.21
C ASN A 139 2.57 13.15 10.65
N PHE A 140 2.76 13.64 11.89
CA PHE A 140 2.07 14.82 12.44
C PHE A 140 2.57 16.17 11.87
N ASN A 141 3.71 16.20 11.18
CA ASN A 141 4.21 17.40 10.51
C ASN A 141 4.57 17.16 9.04
N ASN A 142 3.99 16.11 8.44
CA ASN A 142 4.28 15.71 7.06
C ASN A 142 5.77 15.46 6.78
N TRP A 143 6.47 14.92 7.77
CA TRP A 143 7.91 14.64 7.71
C TRP A 143 8.79 15.86 7.38
N ASP A 144 8.32 17.08 7.63
CA ASP A 144 9.14 18.28 7.43
C ASP A 144 10.33 18.26 8.42
N PRO A 145 11.58 18.20 7.92
CA PRO A 145 12.78 18.02 8.73
C PRO A 145 13.19 19.26 9.53
N THR A 146 12.48 20.38 9.37
CA THR A 146 12.85 21.68 9.93
C THR A 146 11.74 22.36 10.73
N SER A 147 10.50 21.90 10.60
CA SER A 147 9.32 22.56 11.20
C SER A 147 9.22 22.48 12.73
N ILE A 148 9.81 21.47 13.38
CA ILE A 148 9.71 21.25 14.84
C ILE A 148 11.12 21.17 15.45
N PRO A 149 11.76 22.32 15.77
CA PRO A 149 13.04 22.35 16.46
C PRO A 149 12.93 21.93 17.93
N MET A 150 13.89 21.14 18.42
CA MET A 150 13.98 20.73 19.82
C MET A 150 14.90 21.67 20.63
N ILE A 151 14.56 21.91 21.89
CA ILE A 151 15.31 22.81 22.78
C ILE A 151 16.47 22.03 23.42
N LYS A 152 17.71 22.47 23.18
CA LYS A 152 18.93 21.87 23.77
C LYS A 152 19.19 22.38 25.20
N LYS A 153 19.41 21.46 26.14
CA LYS A 153 19.92 21.69 27.51
C LYS A 153 20.93 20.60 27.85
N ASP A 154 22.21 20.95 27.93
CA ASP A 154 23.28 20.03 28.37
C ASP A 154 23.33 18.68 27.63
N GLY A 155 23.17 18.74 26.31
CA GLY A 155 23.17 17.58 25.42
C GLY A 155 21.83 16.87 25.30
N LEU A 156 20.85 17.18 26.16
CA LEU A 156 19.47 16.73 26.04
C LEU A 156 18.67 17.71 25.17
N PHE A 157 18.00 17.20 24.17
CA PHE A 157 17.03 17.91 23.35
C PHE A 157 15.62 17.54 23.79
N GLU A 158 14.74 18.52 23.93
CA GLU A 158 13.35 18.31 24.35
C GLU A 158 12.36 19.09 23.49
N VAL A 159 11.20 18.50 23.20
CA VAL A 159 10.03 19.18 22.65
C VAL A 159 8.75 18.52 23.18
N SER A 160 7.65 19.27 23.24
CA SER A 160 6.33 18.72 23.57
C SER A 160 5.31 19.11 22.52
N LEU A 161 4.46 18.16 22.15
CA LEU A 161 3.40 18.34 21.15
C LEU A 161 2.03 17.99 21.76
N GLU A 162 1.00 18.73 21.36
CA GLU A 162 -0.39 18.38 21.64
C GLU A 162 -0.84 17.36 20.59
N LEU A 163 -0.75 16.08 20.95
CA LEU A 163 -1.15 14.96 20.10
C LEU A 163 -2.44 14.34 20.65
N GLY A 164 -3.40 14.07 19.78
CA GLY A 164 -4.59 13.31 20.14
C GLY A 164 -4.32 11.81 20.15
N PRO A 165 -5.31 10.97 20.52
CA PRO A 165 -5.19 9.53 20.37
C PRO A 165 -4.90 9.18 18.90
N GLY A 166 -3.93 8.30 18.66
CA GLY A 166 -3.45 7.97 17.31
C GLY A 166 -2.11 7.27 17.29
N THR A 167 -1.77 6.70 16.13
CA THR A 167 -0.46 6.13 15.85
C THR A 167 0.44 7.16 15.19
N TYR A 168 1.64 7.31 15.73
CA TYR A 168 2.61 8.32 15.32
C TYR A 168 3.92 7.64 14.93
N TYR A 169 4.43 8.04 13.77
CA TYR A 169 5.74 7.65 13.26
C TYR A 169 6.64 8.87 13.30
N TYR A 170 7.89 8.69 13.74
CA TYR A 170 8.83 9.80 13.83
C TYR A 170 10.29 9.37 13.70
N LYS A 171 11.12 10.35 13.40
CA LYS A 171 12.59 10.33 13.43
C LYS A 171 13.11 11.66 13.98
N PHE A 172 14.36 11.67 14.41
CA PHE A 172 15.10 12.89 14.73
C PHE A 172 15.99 13.29 13.57
N VAL A 173 16.03 14.57 13.24
CA VAL A 173 16.91 15.14 12.20
C VAL A 173 18.00 15.97 12.87
N ILE A 174 19.21 15.42 12.90
CA ILE A 174 20.38 16.02 13.54
C ILE A 174 21.07 16.93 12.54
N ASN A 175 21.33 18.17 12.96
CA ASN A 175 22.00 19.21 12.17
C ASN A 175 21.37 19.45 10.77
N GLY A 176 20.09 19.12 10.60
CA GLY A 176 19.33 19.33 9.35
C GLY A 176 19.52 18.25 8.28
N GLU A 177 20.44 17.29 8.44
CA GLU A 177 20.79 16.34 7.37
C GLU A 177 20.73 14.87 7.82
N ARG A 178 21.09 14.58 9.07
CA ARG A 178 21.21 13.19 9.55
C ARG A 178 19.91 12.74 10.22
N TRP A 179 19.18 11.86 9.55
CA TRP A 179 17.99 11.19 10.08
C TRP A 179 18.40 10.02 10.98
N VAL A 180 17.83 9.96 12.17
CA VAL A 180 18.01 8.83 13.09
C VAL A 180 16.67 8.42 13.69
N GLU A 181 16.47 7.11 13.85
CA GLU A 181 15.39 6.60 14.69
C GLU A 181 15.62 6.99 16.14
N ASP A 182 14.57 7.00 16.95
CA ASP A 182 14.69 7.05 18.40
C ASP A 182 15.34 5.74 18.88
N PRO A 183 16.60 5.77 19.37
CA PRO A 183 17.33 4.57 19.74
C PRO A 183 16.75 3.89 20.98
N LEU A 184 15.89 4.59 21.73
CA LEU A 184 15.26 4.08 22.95
C LEU A 184 13.78 3.73 22.74
N ASN A 185 13.25 3.96 21.53
CA ASN A 185 11.93 3.48 21.14
C ASN A 185 12.06 2.07 20.52
N PRO A 186 11.56 1.03 21.19
CA PRO A 186 11.60 -0.35 20.68
C PRO A 186 10.57 -0.61 19.57
N GLY A 187 9.56 0.25 19.45
CA GLY A 187 8.58 0.23 18.38
C GLY A 187 9.22 0.77 17.11
N GLN A 188 9.41 -0.12 16.14
CA GLN A 188 9.93 0.25 14.83
C GLN A 188 9.08 -0.37 13.73
N VAL A 189 8.88 0.39 12.65
CA VAL A 189 8.25 -0.09 11.41
C VAL A 189 9.16 0.24 10.22
N PRO A 190 9.12 -0.53 9.12
CA PRO A 190 9.84 -0.16 7.89
C PRO A 190 9.46 1.26 7.44
N ASP A 191 10.42 2.03 6.94
CA ASP A 191 10.17 3.38 6.43
C ASP A 191 9.85 3.45 4.93
N GLY A 192 9.87 2.31 4.23
CA GLY A 192 9.64 2.22 2.79
C GLY A 192 10.88 2.46 1.92
N PHE A 193 12.02 2.85 2.52
CA PHE A 193 13.26 3.19 1.80
C PHE A 193 14.45 2.33 2.28
N GLY A 194 14.17 1.15 2.84
CA GLY A 194 15.19 0.24 3.40
C GLY A 194 15.65 0.58 4.82
N GLY A 195 15.09 1.62 5.46
CA GLY A 195 15.33 1.98 6.85
C GLY A 195 14.10 1.70 7.74
N LYS A 196 14.06 2.34 8.93
CA LYS A 196 12.95 2.19 9.89
C LYS A 196 12.47 3.53 10.43
N ASN A 197 11.20 3.63 10.78
CA ASN A 197 10.65 4.71 11.58
C ASN A 197 10.44 4.24 13.02
N SER A 198 10.63 5.13 14.00
CA SER A 198 10.14 4.89 15.36
C SER A 198 8.63 5.06 15.38
N VAL A 199 7.91 4.17 16.06
CA VAL A 199 6.44 4.20 16.16
C VAL A 199 5.98 4.18 17.61
N PHE A 200 4.90 4.90 17.90
CA PHE A 200 4.10 4.69 19.10
C PHE A 200 2.63 5.00 18.84
N THR A 201 1.76 4.36 19.61
CA THR A 201 0.34 4.68 19.69
C THR A 201 0.07 5.42 21.00
N LEU A 202 -0.51 6.62 20.92
CA LEU A 202 -1.11 7.29 22.07
C LEU A 202 -2.57 6.83 22.18
N ARG A 203 -2.91 6.11 23.25
CA ARG A 203 -4.28 5.68 23.53
C ARG A 203 -5.13 6.80 24.11
N GLU A 204 -6.46 6.64 24.02
CA GLU A 204 -7.42 7.59 24.57
C GLU A 204 -7.25 7.87 26.08
N ASN A 205 -6.73 6.90 26.83
CA ASN A 205 -6.42 7.02 28.26
C ASN A 205 -5.06 7.69 28.55
N GLY A 206 -4.31 8.10 27.52
CA GLY A 206 -2.98 8.67 27.64
C GLY A 206 -1.83 7.65 27.74
N GLU A 207 -2.11 6.36 27.63
CA GLU A 207 -1.09 5.31 27.57
C GLU A 207 -0.32 5.39 26.26
N ILE A 208 1.02 5.29 26.34
CA ILE A 208 1.90 5.17 25.18
C ILE A 208 2.24 3.70 24.99
N VAL A 209 1.91 3.17 23.81
CA VAL A 209 2.26 1.81 23.40
C VAL A 209 3.26 1.88 22.26
N PHE A 210 4.42 1.25 22.40
CA PHE A 210 5.49 1.24 21.38
C PHE A 210 5.22 0.22 20.26
N ALA A 211 4.05 0.32 19.65
CA ALA A 211 3.61 -0.51 18.53
C ALA A 211 2.53 0.24 17.73
N GLU A 212 2.28 -0.23 16.52
CA GLU A 212 1.12 0.17 15.72
C GLU A 212 -0.08 -0.67 16.17
N VAL A 213 -0.95 -0.07 16.97
CA VAL A 213 -2.19 -0.68 17.48
C VAL A 213 -3.30 0.36 17.45
N SER A 214 -4.57 -0.05 17.57
CA SER A 214 -5.63 0.96 17.70
C SER A 214 -5.44 1.81 18.97
N PRO A 215 -5.61 3.14 18.88
CA PRO A 215 -5.62 4.02 20.04
C PRO A 215 -6.93 3.93 20.84
N PHE A 216 -7.94 3.25 20.30
CA PHE A 216 -9.20 2.97 20.96
C PHE A 216 -9.17 1.58 21.63
N PRO A 217 -10.03 1.33 22.64
CA PRO A 217 -10.17 0.00 23.19
C PRO A 217 -10.59 -1.01 22.10
N SER A 218 -10.16 -2.26 22.25
CA SER A 218 -10.53 -3.34 21.32
C SER A 218 -12.06 -3.42 21.14
N GLY A 219 -12.50 -3.53 19.89
CA GLY A 219 -13.92 -3.59 19.52
C GLY A 219 -14.64 -2.23 19.49
N VAL A 220 -13.97 -1.12 19.81
CA VAL A 220 -14.56 0.23 19.74
C VAL A 220 -14.27 0.87 18.40
N ARG A 221 -15.32 1.45 17.80
CA ARG A 221 -15.25 2.17 16.53
C ARG A 221 -14.79 3.61 16.66
N ALA A 222 -14.04 4.09 15.68
CA ALA A 222 -13.56 5.46 15.61
C ALA A 222 -14.72 6.42 15.37
N SER A 223 -15.67 6.07 14.50
CA SER A 223 -16.91 6.83 14.23
C SER A 223 -17.78 7.06 15.48
N GLU A 224 -17.74 6.17 16.47
CA GLU A 224 -18.43 6.35 17.76
C GLU A 224 -17.79 7.44 18.62
N ARG A 225 -16.47 7.61 18.53
CA ARG A 225 -15.66 8.50 19.38
C ARG A 225 -15.39 9.86 18.74
N LEU A 226 -15.13 9.87 17.44
CA LEU A 226 -14.74 11.07 16.70
C LEU A 226 -15.98 11.77 16.16
N LYS A 227 -16.35 12.86 16.83
CA LYS A 227 -17.46 13.73 16.44
C LYS A 227 -16.92 15.05 15.89
N TRP A 228 -17.67 15.62 14.95
CA TRP A 228 -17.35 16.90 14.35
C TRP A 228 -18.62 17.74 14.21
N GLU A 229 -18.55 18.99 14.68
CA GLU A 229 -19.61 19.98 14.53
C GLU A 229 -19.14 21.02 13.51
N GLY A 230 -19.68 20.97 12.29
CA GLY A 230 -19.32 21.89 11.21
C GLY A 230 -19.61 21.30 9.82
N GLU A 231 -19.04 21.92 8.79
CA GLU A 231 -19.15 21.41 7.42
C GLU A 231 -18.58 19.98 7.30
N PRO A 232 -19.16 19.11 6.47
CA PRO A 232 -18.69 17.73 6.32
C PRO A 232 -17.37 17.64 5.54
N LEU A 233 -16.72 16.48 5.67
CA LEU A 233 -15.69 16.00 4.74
C LEU A 233 -16.37 15.12 3.68
N TYR A 234 -16.16 15.42 2.40
CA TYR A 234 -16.59 14.57 1.31
C TYR A 234 -15.47 13.58 0.98
N LEU A 235 -15.78 12.28 0.99
CA LEU A 235 -14.83 11.22 0.72
C LEU A 235 -15.14 10.61 -0.65
N ALA A 236 -14.25 10.80 -1.61
CA ALA A 236 -14.34 10.17 -2.92
C ALA A 236 -13.32 9.03 -3.02
N ILE A 237 -13.81 7.80 -3.08
CA ILE A 237 -12.99 6.61 -3.31
C ILE A 237 -13.05 6.26 -4.80
N LEU A 238 -11.90 5.98 -5.42
CA LEU A 238 -11.79 5.45 -6.78
C LEU A 238 -11.00 4.15 -6.75
N TRP A 239 -11.65 3.04 -7.12
CA TRP A 239 -11.03 1.74 -7.34
C TRP A 239 -10.66 1.60 -8.81
N HIS A 240 -9.37 1.55 -9.11
CA HIS A 240 -8.83 1.43 -10.47
C HIS A 240 -8.63 -0.03 -10.85
N GLN A 241 -9.46 -0.56 -11.75
CA GLN A 241 -9.44 -1.96 -12.16
C GLN A 241 -8.84 -2.09 -13.56
N HIS A 242 -7.67 -2.72 -13.63
CA HIS A 242 -6.85 -2.73 -14.82
C HIS A 242 -6.09 -4.04 -15.02
N GLN A 243 -6.08 -4.50 -16.26
CA GLN A 243 -5.24 -5.60 -16.69
C GLN A 243 -4.58 -5.26 -18.03
N PRO A 244 -3.27 -5.56 -18.19
CA PRO A 244 -2.60 -5.57 -19.48
C PRO A 244 -3.33 -6.46 -20.49
N TYR A 245 -3.08 -6.25 -21.77
CA TYR A 245 -3.63 -7.10 -22.82
C TYR A 245 -2.82 -8.40 -23.00
N TYR A 246 -3.21 -9.45 -22.28
CA TYR A 246 -2.37 -10.66 -22.08
C TYR A 246 -2.27 -11.64 -23.26
N LEU A 247 -2.84 -11.33 -24.43
CA LEU A 247 -2.80 -12.23 -25.59
C LEU A 247 -3.34 -13.65 -25.30
N LYS A 248 -4.28 -13.78 -24.33
CA LYS A 248 -4.86 -15.05 -23.86
C LYS A 248 -3.86 -16.01 -23.21
N LYS A 249 -2.70 -15.51 -22.78
CA LYS A 249 -1.63 -16.31 -22.16
C LYS A 249 -1.70 -16.39 -20.64
N GLU A 250 -2.19 -15.34 -20.02
CA GLU A 250 -2.26 -15.23 -18.55
C GLU A 250 -3.72 -15.26 -18.07
N PRO A 251 -3.97 -15.75 -16.84
CA PRO A 251 -5.31 -15.98 -16.34
C PRO A 251 -5.90 -14.77 -15.60
N TRP A 252 -5.11 -13.71 -15.40
CA TRP A 252 -5.38 -12.65 -14.43
C TRP A 252 -6.69 -11.91 -14.71
N VAL A 253 -7.03 -11.65 -15.97
CA VAL A 253 -8.35 -11.09 -16.33
C VAL A 253 -9.49 -11.97 -15.81
N ARG A 254 -9.42 -13.29 -16.02
CA ARG A 254 -10.47 -14.22 -15.59
C ARG A 254 -10.48 -14.37 -14.07
N LEU A 255 -9.31 -14.49 -13.44
CA LEU A 255 -9.19 -14.76 -12.00
C LEU A 255 -9.60 -13.56 -11.15
N HIS A 256 -9.18 -12.34 -11.51
CA HIS A 256 -9.65 -11.12 -10.84
C HIS A 256 -11.13 -10.83 -11.16
N ALA A 257 -11.62 -11.20 -12.34
CA ALA A 257 -13.03 -11.03 -12.67
C ALA A 257 -14.00 -11.85 -11.80
N ILE A 258 -13.62 -13.05 -11.38
CA ILE A 258 -14.45 -13.91 -10.51
C ILE A 258 -14.32 -13.58 -9.01
N LYS A 259 -13.58 -12.52 -8.72
CA LYS A 259 -13.18 -12.04 -7.42
C LYS A 259 -13.54 -10.56 -7.35
N ASP A 260 -12.57 -9.69 -7.61
CA ASP A 260 -12.52 -8.24 -7.37
C ASP A 260 -13.53 -7.39 -8.16
N TYR A 261 -13.77 -7.74 -9.42
CA TYR A 261 -14.54 -6.84 -10.30
C TYR A 261 -16.04 -6.94 -10.05
N TYR A 262 -16.53 -8.08 -9.60
CA TYR A 262 -17.95 -8.23 -9.26
C TYR A 262 -18.21 -7.80 -7.81
N ASP A 263 -17.44 -8.36 -6.87
CA ASP A 263 -17.79 -8.34 -5.46
C ASP A 263 -17.62 -6.95 -4.83
N MET A 264 -16.56 -6.21 -5.18
CA MET A 264 -16.31 -4.87 -4.66
C MET A 264 -17.39 -3.90 -5.09
N ALA A 265 -17.88 -4.03 -6.33
CA ALA A 265 -19.00 -3.23 -6.81
C ALA A 265 -20.29 -3.56 -6.05
N GLU A 266 -20.54 -4.85 -5.78
CA GLU A 266 -21.71 -5.31 -5.01
C GLU A 266 -21.75 -4.71 -3.60
N MET A 267 -20.60 -4.46 -2.96
CA MET A 267 -20.54 -3.85 -1.62
C MET A 267 -21.21 -2.47 -1.51
N ALA A 268 -21.38 -1.75 -2.63
CA ALA A 268 -22.16 -0.51 -2.66
C ALA A 268 -23.61 -0.72 -2.18
N ASP A 269 -24.20 -1.89 -2.46
CA ASP A 269 -25.54 -2.26 -2.02
C ASP A 269 -25.59 -2.60 -0.51
N GLU A 270 -24.51 -3.15 0.05
CA GLU A 270 -24.47 -3.59 1.45
C GLU A 270 -24.43 -2.42 2.45
N PHE A 271 -23.62 -1.38 2.20
CA PHE A 271 -23.35 -0.31 3.18
C PHE A 271 -23.93 1.06 2.84
N SER A 272 -24.64 1.22 1.71
CA SER A 272 -25.13 2.52 1.23
C SER A 272 -24.03 3.60 1.09
N VAL A 273 -22.78 3.16 0.83
CA VAL A 273 -21.63 4.02 0.56
C VAL A 273 -21.51 4.24 -0.94
N LYS A 274 -21.23 5.47 -1.36
CA LYS A 274 -20.96 5.80 -2.76
C LYS A 274 -19.46 5.84 -3.03
N PHE A 275 -19.06 5.34 -4.18
CA PHE A 275 -17.68 5.38 -4.67
C PHE A 275 -17.63 5.33 -6.20
N THR A 276 -16.44 5.48 -6.76
CA THR A 276 -16.18 5.41 -8.20
C THR A 276 -15.43 4.12 -8.51
N VAL A 277 -15.86 3.40 -9.54
CA VAL A 277 -15.08 2.30 -10.13
C VAL A 277 -14.53 2.80 -11.45
N ASN A 278 -13.25 2.58 -11.69
CA ASN A 278 -12.63 2.86 -12.98
C ASN A 278 -12.37 1.53 -13.68
N LEU A 279 -13.05 1.32 -14.81
CA LEU A 279 -12.87 0.12 -15.64
C LEU A 279 -12.09 0.50 -16.89
N THR A 280 -10.90 -0.06 -17.02
CA THR A 280 -10.06 0.18 -18.20
C THR A 280 -10.66 -0.48 -19.46
N PRO A 281 -10.57 0.16 -20.63
CA PRO A 281 -11.09 -0.43 -21.87
C PRO A 281 -10.42 -1.75 -22.25
N SER A 282 -9.11 -1.90 -21.99
CA SER A 282 -8.37 -3.15 -22.19
C SER A 282 -8.96 -4.30 -21.37
N LEU A 283 -9.32 -4.05 -20.11
CA LEU A 283 -9.98 -5.03 -19.25
C LEU A 283 -11.38 -5.39 -19.77
N ILE A 284 -12.22 -4.38 -20.06
CA ILE A 284 -13.58 -4.59 -20.59
C ILE A 284 -13.52 -5.44 -21.85
N ARG A 285 -12.61 -5.13 -22.78
CA ARG A 285 -12.44 -5.88 -24.02
C ARG A 285 -12.10 -7.35 -23.75
N GLN A 286 -11.12 -7.62 -22.90
CA GLN A 286 -10.72 -8.99 -22.59
C GLN A 286 -11.83 -9.79 -21.89
N ILE A 287 -12.62 -9.17 -21.00
CA ILE A 287 -13.80 -9.80 -20.40
C ILE A 287 -14.81 -10.21 -21.48
N LEU A 288 -15.10 -9.32 -22.45
CA LEU A 288 -16.02 -9.63 -23.55
C LEU A 288 -15.50 -10.75 -24.44
N GLU A 289 -14.21 -10.73 -24.78
CA GLU A 289 -13.55 -11.79 -25.55
C GLU A 289 -13.59 -13.14 -24.83
N LEU A 290 -13.35 -13.16 -23.51
CA LEU A 290 -13.45 -14.37 -22.68
C LEU A 290 -14.87 -14.94 -22.69
N ILE A 291 -15.89 -14.10 -22.50
CA ILE A 291 -17.31 -14.51 -22.54
C ILE A 291 -17.64 -15.12 -23.91
N GLU A 292 -17.23 -14.48 -25.00
CA GLU A 292 -17.48 -14.95 -26.35
C GLU A 292 -16.78 -16.30 -26.62
N ASP A 293 -15.51 -16.43 -26.24
CA ASP A 293 -14.76 -17.67 -26.40
C ASP A 293 -15.39 -18.81 -25.61
N MET A 294 -15.70 -18.61 -24.33
CA MET A 294 -16.31 -19.63 -23.48
C MET A 294 -17.68 -20.07 -23.99
N LYS A 295 -18.51 -19.14 -24.49
CA LYS A 295 -19.80 -19.48 -25.12
C LYS A 295 -19.64 -20.34 -26.37
N ASN A 296 -18.55 -20.14 -27.10
CA ASN A 296 -18.22 -20.89 -28.31
C ASN A 296 -17.40 -22.17 -28.01
N GLY A 297 -17.25 -22.55 -26.73
CA GLY A 297 -16.51 -23.75 -26.32
C GLY A 297 -14.98 -23.63 -26.42
N LYS A 298 -14.45 -22.41 -26.48
CA LYS A 298 -13.01 -22.11 -26.44
C LYS A 298 -12.61 -21.67 -25.04
N TYR A 299 -11.38 -21.99 -24.64
CA TYR A 299 -10.93 -21.86 -23.25
C TYR A 299 -10.57 -20.44 -22.80
N GLY A 300 -10.58 -19.44 -23.68
CA GLY A 300 -10.39 -18.02 -23.32
C GLY A 300 -8.97 -17.63 -22.90
N ASP A 301 -8.29 -18.45 -22.09
CA ASP A 301 -6.89 -18.35 -21.68
C ASP A 301 -6.22 -19.74 -21.53
N GLU A 302 -4.89 -19.74 -21.52
CA GLU A 302 -4.08 -20.96 -21.46
C GLU A 302 -4.26 -21.77 -20.16
N TYR A 303 -4.47 -21.10 -19.02
CA TYR A 303 -4.68 -21.78 -17.74
C TYR A 303 -6.03 -22.48 -17.68
N LEU A 304 -7.07 -21.89 -18.29
CA LEU A 304 -8.37 -22.53 -18.36
C LEU A 304 -8.34 -23.72 -19.32
N TYR A 305 -7.56 -23.67 -20.42
CA TYR A 305 -7.30 -24.85 -21.25
C TYR A 305 -6.69 -25.98 -20.42
N TYR A 306 -5.64 -25.70 -19.65
CA TYR A 306 -5.02 -26.71 -18.79
C TYR A 306 -5.91 -27.14 -17.64
N THR A 307 -6.79 -26.28 -17.12
CA THR A 307 -7.77 -26.67 -16.11
C THR A 307 -8.75 -27.70 -16.67
N MET A 308 -9.29 -27.44 -17.87
CA MET A 308 -10.37 -28.24 -18.46
C MET A 308 -9.89 -29.53 -19.12
N LYS A 309 -8.62 -29.62 -19.53
CA LYS A 309 -8.07 -30.86 -20.09
C LYS A 309 -8.08 -32.00 -19.05
N PRO A 310 -8.57 -33.20 -19.41
CA PRO A 310 -8.59 -34.34 -18.49
C PRO A 310 -7.19 -34.67 -17.96
N ALA A 311 -7.07 -34.92 -16.66
CA ALA A 311 -5.76 -35.12 -16.03
C ALA A 311 -4.99 -36.33 -16.58
N SER A 312 -5.73 -37.33 -17.07
CA SER A 312 -5.22 -38.54 -17.73
C SER A 312 -4.66 -38.29 -19.14
N GLU A 313 -5.05 -37.20 -19.79
CA GLU A 313 -4.70 -36.87 -21.18
C GLU A 313 -3.58 -35.82 -21.28
N LEU A 314 -3.13 -35.28 -20.14
CA LEU A 314 -2.04 -34.30 -20.10
C LEU A 314 -0.70 -34.93 -20.48
N THR A 315 0.03 -34.25 -21.37
CA THR A 315 1.41 -34.62 -21.68
C THR A 315 2.34 -34.30 -20.50
N PRO A 316 3.58 -34.84 -20.46
CA PRO A 316 4.55 -34.50 -19.42
C PRO A 316 4.80 -33.00 -19.25
N ASP A 317 4.88 -32.25 -20.36
CA ASP A 317 5.14 -30.80 -20.33
C ASP A 317 3.93 -30.03 -19.79
N GLU A 318 2.71 -30.43 -20.17
CA GLU A 318 1.48 -29.80 -19.66
C GLU A 318 1.29 -30.09 -18.15
N ARG A 319 1.66 -31.29 -17.69
CA ARG A 319 1.68 -31.60 -16.24
C ARG A 319 2.71 -30.75 -15.52
N HIS A 320 3.88 -30.54 -16.12
CA HIS A 320 4.91 -29.68 -15.55
C HIS A 320 4.42 -28.23 -15.44
N PHE A 321 3.78 -27.71 -16.49
CA PHE A 321 3.15 -26.38 -16.47
C PHE A 321 2.17 -26.25 -15.28
N ILE A 322 1.25 -27.19 -15.11
CA ILE A 322 0.27 -27.14 -14.02
C ILE A 322 0.98 -27.15 -12.65
N ILE A 323 1.94 -28.07 -12.44
CA ILE A 323 2.67 -28.14 -11.17
C ILE A 323 3.45 -26.85 -10.90
N GLU A 324 3.95 -26.19 -11.95
CA GLU A 324 4.71 -24.95 -11.77
C GLU A 324 3.80 -23.77 -11.45
N HIS A 325 2.76 -23.55 -12.27
CA HIS A 325 1.99 -22.31 -12.29
C HIS A 325 0.69 -22.36 -11.46
N PHE A 326 0.12 -23.54 -11.15
CA PHE A 326 -1.14 -23.62 -10.40
C PHE A 326 -0.94 -23.48 -8.88
N PHE A 327 0.18 -22.88 -8.46
CA PHE A 327 0.41 -22.39 -7.09
C PHE A 327 0.64 -20.87 -7.05
N SER A 328 0.39 -20.16 -8.16
CA SER A 328 0.39 -18.70 -8.24
C SER A 328 -0.86 -18.12 -7.56
N ALA A 329 -0.84 -18.17 -6.23
CA ALA A 329 -1.84 -17.61 -5.32
C ALA A 329 -1.16 -17.38 -3.96
N ASN A 330 -1.70 -16.51 -3.10
CA ASN A 330 -1.08 -16.27 -1.80
C ASN A 330 -1.08 -17.55 -0.93
N TRP A 331 0.11 -17.99 -0.51
CA TRP A 331 0.26 -19.28 0.19
C TRP A 331 -0.45 -19.33 1.54
N LYS A 332 -0.52 -18.19 2.25
CA LYS A 332 -1.14 -18.12 3.58
C LYS A 332 -2.65 -17.98 3.46
N ASN A 333 -3.11 -17.00 2.69
CA ASN A 333 -4.51 -16.55 2.71
C ASN A 333 -5.38 -17.22 1.64
N MET A 334 -4.80 -17.85 0.62
CA MET A 334 -5.56 -18.53 -0.44
C MET A 334 -5.29 -20.03 -0.41
N ILE A 335 -4.04 -20.46 -0.59
CA ILE A 335 -3.68 -21.89 -0.60
C ILE A 335 -3.89 -22.51 0.78
N GLY A 336 -3.42 -21.83 1.83
CA GLY A 336 -3.47 -22.29 3.21
C GLY A 336 -4.87 -22.48 3.78
N VAL A 337 -5.89 -21.90 3.14
CA VAL A 337 -7.31 -22.03 3.51
C VAL A 337 -7.86 -23.41 3.10
N PHE A 338 -7.29 -24.05 2.08
CA PHE A 338 -7.70 -25.37 1.62
C PHE A 338 -6.69 -26.44 2.07
N PRO A 339 -7.06 -27.37 2.98
CA PRO A 339 -6.13 -28.36 3.52
C PRO A 339 -5.46 -29.22 2.42
N ARG A 340 -6.24 -29.70 1.44
CA ARG A 340 -5.72 -30.43 0.29
C ARG A 340 -4.78 -29.61 -0.58
N TYR A 341 -5.06 -28.33 -0.80
CA TYR A 341 -4.21 -27.49 -1.66
C TYR A 341 -2.85 -27.23 -1.00
N ARG A 342 -2.86 -27.00 0.32
CA ARG A 342 -1.64 -26.93 1.13
C ARG A 342 -0.85 -28.25 1.09
N GLU A 343 -1.52 -29.40 1.20
CA GLU A 343 -0.87 -30.71 1.06
C GLU A 343 -0.15 -30.86 -0.29
N LEU A 344 -0.76 -30.38 -1.38
CA LEU A 344 -0.18 -30.39 -2.72
C LEU A 344 0.98 -29.41 -2.86
N LEU A 345 0.92 -28.24 -2.22
CA LEU A 345 2.04 -27.30 -2.18
C LEU A 345 3.24 -27.91 -1.44
N ASP A 346 3.00 -28.48 -0.25
CA ASP A 346 4.03 -29.20 0.51
C ASP A 346 4.62 -30.35 -0.33
N LYS A 347 3.79 -31.03 -1.12
CA LYS A 347 4.23 -32.07 -2.05
C LYS A 347 5.16 -31.53 -3.15
N LYS A 348 4.85 -30.37 -3.77
CA LYS A 348 5.72 -29.66 -4.73
C LYS A 348 7.06 -29.31 -4.08
N GLN A 349 7.02 -28.67 -2.90
CA GLN A 349 8.22 -28.23 -2.19
C GLN A 349 9.14 -29.39 -1.78
N ASN A 350 8.58 -30.55 -1.45
CA ASN A 350 9.34 -31.75 -1.12
C ASN A 350 9.80 -32.56 -2.35
N GLY A 351 9.59 -32.07 -3.57
CA GLY A 351 9.99 -32.76 -4.81
C GLY A 351 9.31 -34.12 -5.02
N LYS A 352 8.13 -34.32 -4.43
CA LYS A 352 7.39 -35.60 -4.53
C LYS A 352 6.63 -35.67 -5.85
N LYS A 353 6.51 -36.88 -6.41
CA LYS A 353 5.79 -37.12 -7.68
C LYS A 353 4.28 -36.92 -7.52
N PHE A 354 3.67 -36.19 -8.45
CA PHE A 354 2.23 -35.99 -8.54
C PHE A 354 1.55 -37.14 -9.29
N THR A 355 0.52 -37.72 -8.69
CA THR A 355 -0.38 -38.69 -9.32
C THR A 355 -1.36 -37.97 -10.25
N GLU A 356 -2.12 -38.72 -11.06
CA GLU A 356 -3.21 -38.14 -11.85
C GLU A 356 -4.25 -37.42 -10.97
N GLN A 357 -4.65 -38.03 -9.85
CA GLN A 357 -5.63 -37.42 -8.95
C GLN A 357 -5.07 -36.15 -8.28
N ASP A 358 -3.77 -36.10 -7.95
CA ASP A 358 -3.17 -34.86 -7.42
C ASP A 358 -3.25 -33.71 -8.43
N ILE A 359 -3.02 -33.99 -9.71
CA ILE A 359 -3.13 -32.99 -10.78
C ILE A 359 -4.58 -32.54 -10.94
N ARG A 360 -5.53 -33.47 -10.93
CA ARG A 360 -6.96 -33.14 -11.02
C ARG A 360 -7.42 -32.28 -9.84
N ASP A 361 -7.01 -32.64 -8.62
CA ASP A 361 -7.29 -31.84 -7.44
C ASP A 361 -6.67 -30.45 -7.56
N LEU A 362 -5.43 -30.36 -8.05
CA LEU A 362 -4.74 -29.07 -8.25
C LEU A 362 -5.45 -28.18 -9.29
N GLN A 363 -5.93 -28.75 -10.41
CA GLN A 363 -6.69 -28.02 -11.43
C GLN A 363 -7.95 -27.37 -10.82
N VAL A 364 -8.66 -28.08 -9.97
CA VAL A 364 -9.88 -27.58 -9.31
C VAL A 364 -9.53 -26.57 -8.20
N LEU A 365 -8.61 -26.92 -7.30
CA LEU A 365 -8.26 -26.11 -6.13
C LEU A 365 -7.63 -24.76 -6.49
N PHE A 366 -6.82 -24.71 -7.56
CA PHE A 366 -6.29 -23.44 -8.06
C PHE A 366 -7.43 -22.47 -8.39
N ASN A 367 -8.42 -22.91 -9.17
CA ASN A 367 -9.54 -22.05 -9.53
C ASN A 367 -10.44 -21.73 -8.33
N LEU A 368 -10.74 -22.72 -7.47
CA LEU A 368 -11.54 -22.49 -6.25
C LEU A 368 -10.91 -21.48 -5.30
N ALA A 369 -9.58 -21.44 -5.21
CA ALA A 369 -8.89 -20.48 -4.35
C ALA A 369 -9.05 -19.03 -4.80
N TRP A 370 -9.28 -18.80 -6.10
CA TRP A 370 -9.45 -17.49 -6.72
C TRP A 370 -10.89 -16.98 -6.77
N PHE A 371 -11.90 -17.82 -6.55
CA PHE A 371 -13.26 -17.29 -6.41
C PHE A 371 -13.40 -16.49 -5.12
N ASP A 372 -14.12 -15.36 -5.23
CA ASP A 372 -14.56 -14.59 -4.07
C ASP A 372 -15.17 -15.51 -2.98
N PRO A 373 -14.85 -15.28 -1.69
CA PRO A 373 -15.36 -16.11 -0.60
C PRO A 373 -16.89 -16.27 -0.58
N ASP A 374 -17.67 -15.26 -0.97
CA ASP A 374 -19.12 -15.34 -0.95
C ASP A 374 -19.64 -16.41 -1.94
N PHE A 375 -19.03 -16.57 -3.12
CA PHE A 375 -19.42 -17.65 -4.05
C PHE A 375 -19.06 -19.05 -3.52
N ARG A 376 -18.03 -19.15 -2.68
CA ARG A 376 -17.60 -20.41 -2.03
C ARG A 376 -18.48 -20.76 -0.85
N GLU A 377 -19.05 -19.76 -0.18
CA GLU A 377 -19.74 -19.93 1.07
C GLU A 377 -21.25 -19.92 0.94
N LYS A 378 -21.85 -19.23 -0.05
CA LYS A 378 -23.31 -19.10 -0.15
C LYS A 378 -23.79 -19.04 -1.60
N GLU A 379 -25.09 -19.23 -1.78
CA GLU A 379 -25.73 -19.03 -3.09
C GLU A 379 -25.89 -17.53 -3.35
N ILE A 380 -25.36 -17.07 -4.48
CA ILE A 380 -25.48 -15.69 -4.98
C ILE A 380 -26.36 -15.69 -6.22
N ILE A 381 -27.31 -14.75 -6.28
CA ILE A 381 -28.14 -14.50 -7.46
C ILE A 381 -27.56 -13.28 -8.18
N LEU A 382 -26.95 -13.54 -9.32
CA LEU A 382 -26.31 -12.51 -10.15
C LEU A 382 -27.38 -11.61 -10.79
N PRO A 383 -27.04 -10.37 -11.22
CA PRO A 383 -27.95 -9.48 -11.95
C PRO A 383 -28.48 -10.07 -13.27
N THR A 384 -27.81 -11.09 -13.81
CA THR A 384 -28.26 -11.85 -14.99
C THR A 384 -29.36 -12.87 -14.67
N GLY A 385 -29.71 -13.06 -13.40
CA GLY A 385 -30.65 -14.06 -12.90
C GLY A 385 -30.04 -15.46 -12.71
N LYS A 386 -28.77 -15.65 -13.08
CA LYS A 386 -28.03 -16.90 -12.83
C LYS A 386 -27.68 -17.04 -11.36
N ARG A 387 -27.60 -18.29 -10.90
CA ARG A 387 -27.21 -18.64 -9.52
C ARG A 387 -25.82 -19.25 -9.53
N VAL A 388 -24.98 -18.82 -8.60
CA VAL A 388 -23.64 -19.38 -8.40
C VAL A 388 -23.50 -19.78 -6.93
N CYS A 389 -23.06 -21.01 -6.70
CA CYS A 389 -22.74 -21.55 -5.39
C CYS A 389 -21.69 -22.67 -5.56
N LEU A 390 -20.54 -22.52 -4.92
CA LEU A 390 -19.43 -23.46 -4.98
C LEU A 390 -19.22 -24.22 -3.67
N ARG A 391 -20.11 -24.05 -2.69
CA ARG A 391 -20.00 -24.65 -1.35
C ARG A 391 -19.79 -26.16 -1.40
N GLU A 392 -20.53 -26.88 -2.24
CA GLU A 392 -20.40 -28.34 -2.34
C GLU A 392 -19.01 -28.76 -2.86
N LEU A 393 -18.42 -27.99 -3.80
CA LEU A 393 -17.05 -28.26 -4.27
C LEU A 393 -16.03 -27.97 -3.17
N VAL A 394 -16.20 -26.89 -2.40
CA VAL A 394 -15.31 -26.57 -1.28
C VAL A 394 -15.37 -27.64 -0.19
N GLU A 395 -16.57 -28.12 0.15
CA GLU A 395 -16.79 -29.18 1.15
C GLU A 395 -16.23 -30.54 0.70
N LYS A 396 -16.21 -30.81 -0.61
CA LYS A 396 -15.64 -32.04 -1.18
C LYS A 396 -14.15 -32.17 -0.89
N GLU A 397 -13.42 -31.04 -0.91
CA GLU A 397 -12.01 -30.85 -0.50
C GLU A 397 -10.95 -31.64 -1.28
N ARG A 398 -11.22 -32.86 -1.74
CA ARG A 398 -10.32 -33.76 -2.48
C ARG A 398 -11.10 -34.73 -3.36
N ASN A 399 -10.36 -35.52 -4.16
CA ASN A 399 -10.95 -36.53 -5.06
C ASN A 399 -11.96 -35.91 -6.04
N TYR A 400 -11.60 -34.75 -6.57
CA TYR A 400 -12.42 -34.10 -7.60
C TYR A 400 -12.51 -34.97 -8.85
N THR A 401 -13.58 -34.83 -9.62
CA THR A 401 -13.80 -35.53 -10.89
C THR A 401 -13.68 -34.55 -12.06
N GLU A 402 -13.66 -35.06 -13.29
CA GLU A 402 -13.64 -34.21 -14.48
C GLU A 402 -14.94 -33.41 -14.63
N GLU A 403 -16.06 -33.94 -14.14
CA GLU A 403 -17.36 -33.27 -14.12
C GLU A 403 -17.39 -32.07 -13.18
N ASP A 404 -16.63 -32.09 -12.08
CA ASP A 404 -16.53 -30.95 -11.15
C ASP A 404 -15.95 -29.71 -11.83
N LYS A 405 -15.03 -29.89 -12.79
CA LYS A 405 -14.44 -28.78 -13.56
C LYS A 405 -15.48 -28.03 -14.38
N LYS A 406 -16.56 -28.70 -14.79
CA LYS A 406 -17.66 -28.05 -15.50
C LYS A 406 -18.40 -27.06 -14.59
N ILE A 407 -18.55 -27.37 -13.30
CA ILE A 407 -19.17 -26.47 -12.33
C ILE A 407 -18.33 -25.19 -12.20
N ILE A 408 -17.00 -25.31 -12.18
CA ILE A 408 -16.07 -24.17 -12.19
C ILE A 408 -16.27 -23.34 -13.46
N TRP A 409 -16.24 -23.97 -14.63
CA TRP A 409 -16.45 -23.30 -15.91
C TRP A 409 -17.77 -22.52 -15.95
N ASP A 410 -18.87 -23.17 -15.57
CA ASP A 410 -20.21 -22.58 -15.62
C ASP A 410 -20.32 -21.40 -14.64
N ALA A 411 -19.71 -21.50 -13.46
CA ALA A 411 -19.63 -20.41 -12.49
C ALA A 411 -18.79 -19.23 -12.98
N GLN A 412 -17.61 -19.48 -13.55
CA GLN A 412 -16.73 -18.43 -14.10
C GLN A 412 -17.45 -17.66 -15.21
N LEU A 413 -18.08 -18.36 -16.15
CA LEU A 413 -18.84 -17.73 -17.24
C LEU A 413 -20.01 -16.91 -16.69
N ALA A 414 -20.74 -17.44 -15.70
CA ALA A 414 -21.87 -16.73 -15.11
C ALA A 414 -21.45 -15.40 -14.46
N ILE A 415 -20.33 -15.40 -13.71
CA ILE A 415 -19.82 -14.19 -13.05
C ILE A 415 -19.28 -13.19 -14.09
N LEU A 416 -18.49 -13.65 -15.07
CA LEU A 416 -17.98 -12.79 -16.15
C LEU A 416 -19.11 -12.02 -16.85
N GLU A 417 -20.21 -12.72 -17.18
CA GLU A 417 -21.39 -12.11 -17.80
C GLU A 417 -22.13 -11.11 -16.91
N ALA A 418 -21.91 -11.15 -15.59
CA ALA A 418 -22.61 -10.32 -14.61
C ALA A 418 -21.88 -9.02 -14.28
N ILE A 419 -20.57 -8.93 -14.51
CA ILE A 419 -19.74 -7.76 -14.12
C ILE A 419 -20.25 -6.46 -14.75
N LEU A 420 -20.30 -6.37 -16.09
CA LEU A 420 -20.71 -5.14 -16.76
C LEU A 420 -22.19 -4.78 -16.48
N PRO A 421 -23.14 -5.74 -16.48
CA PRO A 421 -24.51 -5.47 -16.05
C PRO A 421 -24.63 -4.97 -14.60
N LEU A 422 -23.84 -5.50 -13.66
CA LEU A 422 -23.83 -5.04 -12.27
C LEU A 422 -23.41 -3.57 -12.19
N HIS A 423 -22.25 -3.23 -12.76
CA HIS A 423 -21.74 -1.86 -12.77
C HIS A 423 -22.71 -0.89 -13.43
N LYS A 424 -23.31 -1.30 -14.55
CA LYS A 424 -24.34 -0.51 -15.22
C LYS A 424 -25.54 -0.27 -14.31
N LYS A 425 -26.08 -1.32 -13.67
CA LYS A 425 -27.21 -1.22 -12.75
C LYS A 425 -26.89 -0.26 -11.60
N LEU A 426 -25.77 -0.45 -10.91
CA LEU A 426 -25.39 0.38 -9.75
C LEU A 426 -25.14 1.85 -10.14
N GLN A 427 -24.59 2.07 -11.33
CA GLN A 427 -24.42 3.41 -11.88
C GLN A 427 -25.75 4.06 -12.29
N ASP A 428 -26.67 3.30 -12.88
CA ASP A 428 -28.02 3.77 -13.22
C ASP A 428 -28.81 4.14 -11.95
N GLU A 429 -28.58 3.43 -10.85
CA GLU A 429 -29.14 3.70 -9.51
C GLU A 429 -28.42 4.82 -8.74
N GLY A 430 -27.30 5.34 -9.25
CA GLY A 430 -26.52 6.41 -8.61
C GLY A 430 -25.78 5.98 -7.34
N LYS A 431 -25.54 4.67 -7.16
CA LYS A 431 -24.78 4.11 -6.04
C LYS A 431 -23.28 4.17 -6.29
N ILE A 432 -22.87 3.97 -7.53
CA ILE A 432 -21.49 4.16 -7.97
C ILE A 432 -21.44 5.11 -9.16
N GLU A 433 -20.25 5.63 -9.43
CA GLU A 433 -19.88 6.17 -10.74
C GLU A 433 -18.95 5.19 -11.45
N VAL A 434 -19.11 5.01 -12.76
CA VAL A 434 -18.11 4.28 -13.57
C VAL A 434 -17.33 5.29 -14.40
N SER A 435 -16.02 5.28 -14.26
CA SER A 435 -15.07 6.06 -15.07
C SER A 435 -14.25 5.13 -15.97
N THR A 436 -13.42 5.68 -16.85
CA THR A 436 -12.56 4.90 -17.76
C THR A 436 -11.14 5.45 -17.83
N THR A 437 -10.32 4.93 -18.75
CA THR A 437 -8.90 5.25 -18.94
C THR A 437 -8.58 5.25 -20.44
N PRO A 438 -7.51 5.91 -20.93
CA PRO A 438 -7.08 5.72 -22.32
C PRO A 438 -6.92 4.22 -22.66
N PHE A 439 -7.29 3.82 -23.88
CA PHE A 439 -7.75 2.45 -24.19
C PHE A 439 -6.87 1.30 -23.70
N TYR A 440 -5.58 1.28 -24.07
CA TYR A 440 -4.63 0.24 -23.62
C TYR A 440 -3.74 0.70 -22.47
N HIS A 441 -4.24 1.64 -21.66
CA HIS A 441 -3.51 2.16 -20.51
C HIS A 441 -2.12 2.74 -20.84
N PRO A 442 -1.92 3.53 -21.90
CA PRO A 442 -0.63 4.16 -22.16
C PRO A 442 -0.28 5.23 -21.11
N ILE A 443 1.01 5.50 -20.95
CA ILE A 443 1.49 6.78 -20.40
C ILE A 443 1.26 7.87 -21.45
N LEU A 444 0.04 8.40 -21.46
CA LEU A 444 -0.47 9.28 -22.53
C LEU A 444 0.46 10.45 -22.88
N PRO A 445 1.09 11.15 -21.90
CA PRO A 445 2.10 12.18 -22.20
C PRO A 445 3.28 11.68 -23.05
N LEU A 446 3.76 10.46 -22.82
CA LEU A 446 4.91 9.89 -23.55
C LEU A 446 4.52 9.45 -24.96
N ILE A 447 3.29 8.97 -25.17
CA ILE A 447 2.77 8.70 -26.53
C ILE A 447 2.65 10.00 -27.32
N TYR A 448 2.12 11.05 -26.68
CA TYR A 448 2.03 12.36 -27.30
C TYR A 448 3.41 12.89 -27.70
N ASN A 449 4.37 12.88 -26.77
CA ASN A 449 5.75 13.27 -27.02
C ASN A 449 6.71 12.86 -25.88
N THR A 450 7.63 11.92 -26.10
CA THR A 450 8.59 11.49 -25.08
C THR A 450 9.53 12.59 -24.58
N ASP A 451 9.73 13.67 -25.35
CA ASP A 451 10.52 14.82 -24.90
C ASP A 451 9.92 15.53 -23.67
N VAL A 452 8.63 15.33 -23.36
CA VAL A 452 7.99 15.90 -22.17
C VAL A 452 8.66 15.45 -20.86
N ALA A 453 9.28 14.27 -20.85
CA ALA A 453 10.02 13.76 -19.70
C ALA A 453 11.20 14.66 -19.29
N LYS A 454 11.74 15.47 -20.20
CA LYS A 454 12.83 16.43 -19.90
C LYS A 454 12.44 17.46 -18.84
N GLU A 455 11.15 17.76 -18.70
CA GLU A 455 10.66 18.73 -17.73
C GLU A 455 10.64 18.21 -16.29
N CYS A 456 10.29 16.94 -16.09
CA CYS A 456 10.25 16.30 -14.78
C CYS A 456 11.53 15.54 -14.43
N MET A 457 12.34 15.18 -15.44
CA MET A 457 13.56 14.38 -15.30
C MET A 457 14.76 15.01 -16.03
N PRO A 458 15.21 16.21 -15.60
CA PRO A 458 16.29 16.91 -16.28
C PRO A 458 17.62 16.16 -16.17
N GLY A 459 18.25 15.89 -17.32
CA GLY A 459 19.55 15.23 -17.39
C GLY A 459 19.50 13.70 -17.52
N THR A 460 18.31 13.09 -17.42
CA THR A 460 18.13 11.66 -17.67
C THR A 460 18.35 11.32 -19.15
N PRO A 461 19.05 10.23 -19.49
CA PRO A 461 19.13 9.74 -20.86
C PRO A 461 17.74 9.39 -21.41
N LEU A 462 17.37 9.94 -22.55
CA LEU A 462 16.08 9.67 -23.19
C LEU A 462 16.28 8.98 -24.54
N PRO A 463 15.29 8.21 -25.02
CA PRO A 463 15.36 7.61 -26.33
C PRO A 463 15.23 8.70 -27.39
N THR A 464 15.49 8.35 -28.65
CA THR A 464 15.23 9.27 -29.74
C THR A 464 13.73 9.57 -29.80
N ARG A 465 13.37 10.86 -29.84
CA ARG A 465 11.99 11.37 -29.74
C ARG A 465 10.94 10.48 -30.44
N PHE A 466 9.96 9.99 -29.68
CA PHE A 466 8.75 9.34 -30.15
C PHE A 466 7.58 10.31 -29.88
N SER A 467 6.74 10.59 -30.88
CA SER A 467 5.69 11.60 -30.76
C SER A 467 4.57 11.32 -31.77
N TYR A 468 3.46 10.77 -31.27
CA TYR A 468 2.27 10.44 -32.05
C TYR A 468 1.01 10.96 -31.34
N PRO A 469 0.77 12.28 -31.32
CA PRO A 469 -0.43 12.89 -30.75
C PRO A 469 -1.75 12.26 -31.22
N GLN A 470 -1.80 11.79 -32.47
CA GLN A 470 -2.96 11.10 -33.02
C GLN A 470 -3.23 9.76 -32.35
N ASP A 471 -2.21 9.02 -31.93
CA ASP A 471 -2.35 7.73 -31.25
C ASP A 471 -2.84 7.98 -29.81
N ALA A 472 -2.27 9.00 -29.14
CA ALA A 472 -2.78 9.48 -27.85
C ALA A 472 -4.26 9.90 -27.93
N GLU A 473 -4.65 10.65 -28.97
CA GLU A 473 -6.05 11.02 -29.19
C GLU A 473 -6.95 9.80 -29.41
N GLU A 474 -6.48 8.82 -30.19
CA GLU A 474 -7.21 7.61 -30.52
C GLU A 474 -7.50 6.76 -29.28
N HIS A 475 -6.55 6.63 -28.35
CA HIS A 475 -6.78 5.95 -27.07
C HIS A 475 -7.91 6.59 -26.27
N VAL A 476 -8.00 7.92 -26.23
CA VAL A 476 -9.07 8.65 -25.52
C VAL A 476 -10.40 8.50 -26.25
N ARG A 477 -10.40 8.64 -27.59
CA ARG A 477 -11.61 8.51 -28.42
C ARG A 477 -12.25 7.13 -28.26
N ARG A 478 -11.46 6.06 -28.46
CA ARG A 478 -11.94 4.68 -28.39
C ARG A 478 -12.42 4.32 -27.00
N ALA A 479 -11.76 4.82 -25.95
CA ALA A 479 -12.20 4.60 -24.58
C ALA A 479 -13.61 5.17 -24.34
N CYS A 480 -13.84 6.42 -24.77
CA CYS A 480 -15.14 7.07 -24.65
C CYS A 480 -16.23 6.36 -25.49
N GLU A 481 -15.88 5.86 -26.68
CA GLU A 481 -16.79 5.12 -27.54
C GLU A 481 -17.19 3.77 -26.94
N LEU A 482 -16.21 2.97 -26.49
CA LEU A 482 -16.48 1.70 -25.83
C LEU A 482 -17.33 1.91 -24.58
N TYR A 483 -16.99 2.91 -23.75
CA TYR A 483 -17.78 3.25 -22.57
C TYR A 483 -19.24 3.53 -22.95
N ARG A 484 -19.48 4.34 -23.98
CA ARG A 484 -20.84 4.65 -24.45
C ARG A 484 -21.58 3.40 -24.93
N GLN A 485 -20.89 2.49 -25.63
CA GLN A 485 -21.47 1.22 -26.10
C GLN A 485 -21.90 0.33 -24.92
N ILE A 486 -21.10 0.25 -23.86
CA ILE A 486 -21.37 -0.62 -22.70
C ILE A 486 -22.41 -0.02 -21.76
N PHE A 487 -22.26 1.27 -21.40
CA PHE A 487 -23.06 1.88 -20.34
C PHE A 487 -24.25 2.70 -20.86
N GLY A 488 -24.29 2.99 -22.17
CA GLY A 488 -25.39 3.73 -22.81
C GLY A 488 -25.41 5.23 -22.48
N ARG A 489 -24.29 5.79 -22.02
CA ARG A 489 -24.13 7.21 -21.64
C ARG A 489 -22.69 7.67 -21.88
N ASP A 490 -22.48 8.98 -21.93
CA ASP A 490 -21.13 9.56 -22.02
C ASP A 490 -20.37 9.44 -20.70
N VAL A 491 -19.07 9.17 -20.76
CA VAL A 491 -18.22 9.12 -19.58
C VAL A 491 -17.97 10.53 -19.04
N ARG A 492 -18.06 10.72 -17.73
CA ARG A 492 -17.78 12.01 -17.08
C ARG A 492 -16.31 12.17 -16.69
N GLY A 493 -15.67 11.07 -16.29
CA GLY A 493 -14.34 11.07 -15.71
C GLY A 493 -13.39 10.06 -16.31
N MET A 494 -12.10 10.37 -16.29
CA MET A 494 -11.07 9.48 -16.76
C MET A 494 -9.89 9.45 -15.77
N TRP A 495 -9.46 8.26 -15.38
CA TRP A 495 -8.15 8.07 -14.75
C TRP A 495 -7.12 7.95 -15.87
N PRO A 496 -6.17 8.88 -16.04
CA PRO A 496 -5.05 8.68 -16.95
C PRO A 496 -4.22 7.48 -16.50
N GLY A 497 -3.62 6.73 -17.43
CA GLY A 497 -2.78 5.58 -17.06
C GLY A 497 -1.70 5.99 -16.07
N GLU A 498 -1.66 5.33 -14.90
CA GLU A 498 -0.71 5.64 -13.81
C GLU A 498 -0.85 7.07 -13.26
N GLY A 499 -2.05 7.67 -13.38
CA GLY A 499 -2.28 9.08 -13.04
C GLY A 499 -1.42 10.04 -13.87
N SER A 500 -0.94 9.61 -15.05
CA SER A 500 0.03 10.35 -15.86
C SER A 500 -0.59 11.54 -16.59
N VAL A 501 -0.02 12.72 -16.37
CA VAL A 501 -0.52 13.98 -16.92
C VAL A 501 0.57 14.84 -17.53
N SER A 502 0.18 15.72 -18.44
CA SER A 502 0.95 16.87 -18.95
C SER A 502 -0.03 17.88 -19.54
N GLU A 503 0.42 19.12 -19.77
CA GLU A 503 -0.44 20.16 -20.37
C GLU A 503 -0.92 19.79 -21.77
N ASP A 504 -0.05 19.13 -22.54
CA ASP A 504 -0.29 18.74 -23.94
C ASP A 504 -1.46 17.77 -24.13
N VAL A 505 -1.72 16.90 -23.16
CA VAL A 505 -2.78 15.88 -23.26
C VAL A 505 -4.13 16.35 -22.73
N VAL A 506 -4.18 17.44 -21.97
CA VAL A 506 -5.43 18.00 -21.38
C VAL A 506 -6.50 18.30 -22.44
N PRO A 507 -6.18 18.92 -23.60
CA PRO A 507 -7.17 19.16 -24.65
C PRO A 507 -7.81 17.88 -25.20
N LEU A 508 -7.11 16.74 -25.19
CA LEU A 508 -7.62 15.47 -25.71
C LEU A 508 -8.81 14.97 -24.90
N PHE A 509 -8.71 15.00 -23.56
CA PHE A 509 -9.79 14.61 -22.67
C PHE A 509 -11.04 15.48 -22.90
N LYS A 510 -10.86 16.80 -22.93
CA LYS A 510 -11.97 17.76 -23.13
C LYS A 510 -12.69 17.57 -24.45
N LYS A 511 -11.93 17.29 -25.53
CA LYS A 511 -12.48 17.08 -26.88
C LYS A 511 -13.54 15.97 -26.91
N TYR A 512 -13.38 14.95 -26.08
CA TYR A 512 -14.28 13.79 -26.01
C TYR A 512 -15.27 13.83 -24.84
N GLY A 513 -15.45 14.99 -24.20
CA GLY A 513 -16.48 15.21 -23.19
C GLY A 513 -16.12 14.78 -21.77
N VAL A 514 -14.86 14.36 -21.55
CA VAL A 514 -14.34 14.11 -20.20
C VAL A 514 -14.30 15.44 -19.43
N ARG A 515 -14.91 15.44 -18.25
CA ARG A 515 -15.07 16.62 -17.39
C ARG A 515 -14.06 16.69 -16.27
N TRP A 516 -13.58 15.53 -15.82
CA TRP A 516 -12.55 15.46 -14.80
C TRP A 516 -11.53 14.35 -15.08
N ILE A 517 -10.29 14.60 -14.64
CA ILE A 517 -9.25 13.58 -14.49
C ILE A 517 -8.73 13.58 -13.06
N ALA A 518 -7.94 12.58 -12.68
CA ALA A 518 -7.27 12.57 -11.40
C ALA A 518 -5.79 12.17 -11.51
N THR A 519 -4.98 12.65 -10.56
CA THR A 519 -3.54 12.37 -10.46
C THR A 519 -3.10 12.49 -8.99
N ASP A 520 -1.81 12.56 -8.70
CA ASP A 520 -1.23 12.51 -7.36
C ASP A 520 -0.90 13.89 -6.76
N GLU A 521 -0.98 14.02 -5.43
CA GLU A 521 -0.70 15.27 -4.71
C GLU A 521 0.72 15.84 -4.94
N GLY A 522 1.70 15.03 -5.29
CA GLY A 522 3.04 15.50 -5.63
C GLY A 522 3.07 16.28 -6.95
N ILE A 523 2.21 15.91 -7.91
CA ILE A 523 1.99 16.69 -9.14
C ILE A 523 1.36 18.04 -8.79
N LEU A 524 0.38 18.08 -7.87
CA LEU A 524 -0.23 19.33 -7.41
C LEU A 524 0.83 20.27 -6.81
N GLN A 525 1.68 19.75 -5.93
CA GLN A 525 2.74 20.52 -5.27
C GLN A 525 3.72 21.11 -6.30
N ARG A 526 4.18 20.31 -7.27
CA ARG A 526 5.09 20.77 -8.34
C ARG A 526 4.42 21.69 -9.36
N SER A 527 3.09 21.65 -9.43
CA SER A 527 2.27 22.57 -10.24
C SER A 527 2.03 23.92 -9.54
N GLY A 528 2.49 24.10 -8.30
CA GLY A 528 2.26 25.31 -7.51
C GLY A 528 0.84 25.39 -6.92
N GLY A 529 0.15 24.26 -6.81
CA GLY A 529 -1.18 24.17 -6.22
C GLY A 529 -1.18 24.30 -4.69
N GLY A 530 -2.38 24.48 -4.14
CA GLY A 530 -2.61 24.51 -2.70
C GLY A 530 -2.87 23.12 -2.12
N PRO A 531 -3.82 22.96 -1.18
CA PRO A 531 -4.12 21.65 -0.60
C PRO A 531 -4.80 20.72 -1.62
N HIS A 532 -4.50 19.42 -1.54
CA HIS A 532 -5.14 18.36 -2.34
C HIS A 532 -6.58 18.03 -1.90
N THR A 533 -7.04 18.64 -0.81
CA THR A 533 -8.39 18.46 -0.26
C THR A 533 -9.50 19.20 -1.04
N LYS A 534 -9.23 19.54 -2.30
CA LYS A 534 -10.18 20.14 -3.24
C LYS A 534 -9.72 19.90 -4.69
N PRO A 535 -10.64 19.89 -5.66
CA PRO A 535 -10.31 19.86 -7.08
C PRO A 535 -9.72 21.19 -7.56
N TYR A 536 -9.05 21.15 -8.71
CA TYR A 536 -8.52 22.34 -9.39
C TYR A 536 -8.97 22.38 -10.85
N ASP A 537 -9.31 23.56 -11.34
CA ASP A 537 -9.47 23.80 -12.77
C ASP A 537 -8.10 24.06 -13.41
N PHE A 538 -7.80 23.32 -14.47
CA PHE A 538 -6.68 23.60 -15.37
C PHE A 538 -7.23 23.70 -16.79
N SER A 539 -7.21 24.91 -17.36
CA SER A 539 -7.70 25.19 -18.72
C SER A 539 -9.11 24.65 -18.99
N GLY A 540 -10.03 24.70 -18.02
CA GLY A 540 -11.41 24.21 -18.17
C GLY A 540 -11.59 22.70 -18.06
N LEU A 541 -10.60 21.96 -17.55
CA LEU A 541 -10.72 20.56 -17.13
C LEU A 541 -10.50 20.50 -15.62
N THR A 542 -11.38 19.80 -14.90
CA THR A 542 -11.21 19.59 -13.46
C THR A 542 -10.20 18.48 -13.19
N ILE A 543 -9.24 18.72 -12.30
CA ILE A 543 -8.25 17.74 -11.85
C ILE A 543 -8.43 17.51 -10.34
N VAL A 544 -8.60 16.25 -9.96
CA VAL A 544 -8.63 15.81 -8.56
C VAL A 544 -7.29 15.20 -8.18
N PHE A 545 -6.83 15.43 -6.96
CA PHE A 545 -5.52 14.96 -6.50
C PHE A 545 -5.68 13.95 -5.36
N ARG A 546 -5.07 12.78 -5.55
CA ARG A 546 -5.03 11.65 -4.62
C ARG A 546 -4.38 12.06 -3.30
N ASP A 547 -5.00 11.68 -2.18
CA ASP A 547 -4.30 11.58 -0.91
C ASP A 547 -3.47 10.29 -0.93
N ARG A 548 -2.15 10.45 -1.15
CA ARG A 548 -1.25 9.31 -1.38
C ARG A 548 -1.19 8.41 -0.15
N THR A 549 -1.07 9.02 1.03
CA THR A 549 -0.92 8.29 2.29
C THR A 549 -2.12 7.40 2.58
N LEU A 550 -3.35 7.95 2.51
CA LEU A 550 -4.56 7.15 2.76
C LEU A 550 -4.72 6.01 1.75
N SER A 551 -4.38 6.27 0.49
CA SER A 551 -4.49 5.29 -0.58
C SER A 551 -3.46 4.16 -0.42
N ASP A 552 -2.20 4.48 -0.13
CA ASP A 552 -1.12 3.49 0.04
C ASP A 552 -1.31 2.61 1.29
N LEU A 553 -1.94 3.14 2.35
CA LEU A 553 -2.21 2.36 3.56
C LEU A 553 -3.13 1.17 3.28
N ILE A 554 -4.16 1.36 2.45
CA ILE A 554 -5.07 0.28 2.06
C ILE A 554 -4.31 -0.79 1.27
N GLY A 555 -3.54 -0.37 0.25
CA GLY A 555 -2.83 -1.31 -0.64
C GLY A 555 -1.71 -2.07 0.05
N PHE A 556 -0.93 -1.41 0.92
CA PHE A 556 0.37 -1.94 1.35
C PHE A 556 0.51 -2.19 2.85
N ARG A 557 -0.35 -1.60 3.70
CA ARG A 557 -0.18 -1.68 5.16
C ARG A 557 -1.28 -2.45 5.88
N TYR A 558 -2.54 -2.15 5.57
CA TYR A 558 -3.70 -2.64 6.33
C TYR A 558 -3.87 -4.16 6.29
N ASN A 559 -3.27 -4.86 5.32
CA ASN A 559 -3.24 -6.33 5.28
C ASN A 559 -2.58 -6.98 6.51
N SER A 560 -1.74 -6.22 7.22
CA SER A 560 -1.00 -6.68 8.40
C SER A 560 -1.67 -6.35 9.74
N MET A 561 -2.82 -5.65 9.69
CA MET A 561 -3.55 -5.17 10.87
C MET A 561 -4.82 -5.98 11.12
N ASP A 562 -5.37 -5.85 12.33
CA ASP A 562 -6.74 -6.25 12.58
C ASP A 562 -7.71 -5.42 11.70
N PRO A 563 -8.75 -6.02 11.08
CA PRO A 563 -9.68 -5.32 10.20
C PRO A 563 -10.31 -4.05 10.79
N LEU A 564 -10.74 -4.10 12.06
CA LEU A 564 -11.37 -2.96 12.72
C LEU A 564 -10.31 -1.91 13.07
N ASP A 565 -9.13 -2.31 13.54
CA ASP A 565 -8.05 -1.39 13.85
C ASP A 565 -7.55 -0.64 12.59
N ALA A 566 -7.51 -1.31 11.44
CA ALA A 566 -7.20 -0.69 10.15
C ALA A 566 -8.26 0.35 9.73
N ALA A 567 -9.55 -0.01 9.83
CA ALA A 567 -10.65 0.92 9.56
C ALA A 567 -10.62 2.13 10.53
N ASN A 568 -10.35 1.88 11.81
CA ASN A 568 -10.19 2.92 12.83
C ASN A 568 -9.06 3.91 12.48
N ASP A 569 -7.89 3.40 12.10
CA ASP A 569 -6.74 4.22 11.68
C ASP A 569 -7.09 5.11 10.48
N PHE A 570 -7.82 4.58 9.51
CA PHE A 570 -8.29 5.35 8.35
C PHE A 570 -9.19 6.52 8.75
N ILE A 571 -10.21 6.28 9.60
CA ILE A 571 -11.10 7.35 10.09
C ILE A 571 -10.35 8.38 10.94
N LEU A 572 -9.39 7.94 11.76
CA LEU A 572 -8.53 8.84 12.55
C LEU A 572 -7.74 9.80 11.66
N ARG A 573 -7.19 9.30 10.55
CA ARG A 573 -6.44 10.12 9.58
C ARG A 573 -7.34 11.10 8.85
N LEU A 574 -8.52 10.68 8.42
CA LEU A 574 -9.53 11.58 7.87
C LEU A 574 -9.92 12.68 8.86
N TYR A 575 -10.05 12.34 10.14
CA TYR A 575 -10.35 13.31 11.19
C TYR A 575 -9.21 14.32 11.38
N GLY A 576 -7.96 13.87 11.27
CA GLY A 576 -6.78 14.74 11.21
C GLY A 576 -6.82 15.72 10.04
N ILE A 577 -7.17 15.24 8.84
CA ILE A 577 -7.34 16.09 7.65
C ILE A 577 -8.48 17.09 7.87
N ARG A 578 -9.63 16.64 8.37
CA ARG A 578 -10.78 17.50 8.69
C ARG A 578 -10.41 18.63 9.65
N LYS A 579 -9.61 18.35 10.68
CA LYS A 579 -9.13 19.36 11.64
C LYS A 579 -8.23 20.41 11.00
N ARG A 580 -7.39 20.00 10.04
CA ARG A 580 -6.39 20.86 9.40
C ARG A 580 -7.02 21.84 8.39
N PHE A 581 -8.07 21.42 7.69
CA PHE A 581 -8.64 22.20 6.59
C PHE A 581 -10.07 22.66 6.91
N PRO A 582 -10.35 23.97 6.97
CA PRO A 582 -11.69 24.49 7.25
C PRO A 582 -12.61 24.37 6.03
N GLY A 583 -13.92 24.55 6.25
CA GLY A 583 -14.94 24.52 5.19
C GLY A 583 -15.28 23.11 4.70
N LYS A 584 -15.90 23.05 3.52
CA LYS A 584 -16.20 21.83 2.78
C LYS A 584 -14.95 21.38 2.04
N ILE A 585 -14.54 20.13 2.25
CA ILE A 585 -13.33 19.56 1.65
C ILE A 585 -13.63 18.23 0.98
N LEU A 586 -12.88 17.91 -0.08
CA LEU A 586 -12.95 16.65 -0.82
C LEU A 586 -11.63 15.91 -0.62
N VAL A 587 -11.66 14.75 0.01
CA VAL A 587 -10.51 13.85 0.09
C VAL A 587 -10.70 12.74 -0.92
N ALA A 588 -9.75 12.61 -1.85
CA ALA A 588 -9.76 11.57 -2.86
C ALA A 588 -8.81 10.43 -2.48
N VAL A 589 -9.35 9.22 -2.35
CA VAL A 589 -8.58 7.99 -2.14
C VAL A 589 -8.64 7.20 -3.43
N ILE A 590 -7.49 7.00 -4.06
CA ILE A 590 -7.40 6.44 -5.42
C ILE A 590 -6.32 5.36 -5.43
N LEU A 591 -6.66 4.14 -5.83
CA LEU A 591 -5.75 3.01 -5.82
C LEU A 591 -6.26 1.87 -6.70
N ASP A 592 -5.38 0.92 -7.00
CA ASP A 592 -5.74 -0.30 -7.70
C ASP A 592 -6.84 -1.07 -6.97
N GLY A 593 -7.71 -1.67 -7.76
CA GLY A 593 -8.91 -2.37 -7.28
C GLY A 593 -8.68 -3.85 -7.04
N GLU A 594 -7.62 -4.46 -7.52
CA GLU A 594 -7.44 -5.93 -7.48
C GLU A 594 -6.23 -6.41 -6.66
N ASN A 595 -5.16 -5.61 -6.56
CA ASN A 595 -3.84 -6.13 -6.19
C ASN A 595 -3.63 -6.41 -4.69
N ALA A 596 -4.48 -5.87 -3.81
CA ALA A 596 -4.23 -5.89 -2.38
C ALA A 596 -4.76 -7.16 -1.69
N TRP A 597 -5.85 -7.73 -2.21
CA TRP A 597 -6.77 -8.51 -1.40
C TRP A 597 -6.29 -9.93 -1.08
N GLU A 598 -5.43 -10.51 -1.92
CA GLU A 598 -4.79 -11.81 -1.67
C GLU A 598 -3.87 -11.76 -0.43
N HIS A 599 -3.41 -10.57 -0.04
CA HIS A 599 -2.61 -10.36 1.15
C HIS A 599 -3.45 -10.21 2.42
N PHE A 600 -4.74 -9.92 2.29
CA PHE A 600 -5.67 -9.88 3.41
C PHE A 600 -6.20 -11.29 3.72
N PRO A 601 -6.46 -11.61 5.00
CA PRO A 601 -7.31 -12.74 5.35
C PRO A 601 -8.70 -12.58 4.70
N HIS A 602 -9.31 -13.69 4.30
CA HIS A 602 -10.67 -13.71 3.76
C HIS A 602 -10.90 -12.72 2.59
N ASP A 603 -9.88 -12.56 1.75
CA ASP A 603 -9.93 -11.72 0.56
C ASP A 603 -10.31 -10.25 0.83
N GLY A 604 -9.88 -9.73 1.98
CA GLY A 604 -10.14 -8.34 2.37
C GLY A 604 -11.58 -8.05 2.81
N LYS A 605 -12.51 -9.01 2.71
CA LYS A 605 -13.94 -8.82 3.08
C LYS A 605 -14.12 -8.28 4.49
N ASP A 606 -13.38 -8.84 5.45
CA ASP A 606 -13.50 -8.43 6.85
C ASP A 606 -13.07 -6.97 7.04
N PHE A 607 -12.00 -6.55 6.36
CA PHE A 607 -11.54 -5.15 6.36
C PHE A 607 -12.51 -4.24 5.63
N LEU A 608 -12.91 -4.57 4.39
CA LEU A 608 -13.80 -3.75 3.58
C LEU A 608 -15.16 -3.51 4.27
N ARG A 609 -15.70 -4.53 4.97
CA ARG A 609 -16.93 -4.39 5.75
C ARG A 609 -16.78 -3.45 6.94
N GLU A 610 -15.70 -3.54 7.71
CA GLU A 610 -15.47 -2.57 8.81
C GLU A 610 -15.14 -1.17 8.27
N PHE A 611 -14.38 -1.08 7.18
CA PHE A 611 -14.04 0.17 6.49
C PHE A 611 -15.28 0.93 6.01
N TYR A 612 -16.17 0.28 5.26
CA TYR A 612 -17.40 0.90 4.80
C TYR A 612 -18.39 1.18 5.93
N ARG A 613 -18.46 0.32 6.95
CA ARG A 613 -19.30 0.56 8.13
C ARG A 613 -18.84 1.80 8.90
N GLU A 614 -17.55 1.93 9.16
CA GLU A 614 -16.97 3.10 9.82
C GLU A 614 -17.27 4.40 9.06
N ILE A 615 -17.15 4.38 7.71
CA ILE A 615 -17.50 5.52 6.86
C ILE A 615 -19.00 5.85 6.97
N ALA A 616 -19.87 4.84 6.88
CA ALA A 616 -21.32 5.02 6.92
C ALA A 616 -21.81 5.51 8.30
N GLU A 617 -21.15 5.10 9.38
CA GLU A 617 -21.52 5.44 10.77
C GLU A 617 -20.89 6.78 11.24
N ALA A 618 -19.94 7.35 10.50
CA ALA A 618 -19.33 8.64 10.80
C ALA A 618 -20.16 9.81 10.22
N PRO A 619 -20.96 10.55 11.03
CA PRO A 619 -21.93 11.52 10.51
C PRO A 619 -21.30 12.77 9.85
N TRP A 620 -20.00 12.96 9.99
CA TRP A 620 -19.24 14.08 9.42
C TRP A 620 -18.48 13.71 8.14
N ILE A 621 -18.53 12.44 7.74
CA ILE A 621 -18.01 11.95 6.47
C ILE A 621 -19.21 11.73 5.55
N VAL A 622 -19.14 12.28 4.34
CA VAL A 622 -20.15 12.06 3.30
C VAL A 622 -19.47 11.31 2.16
N PRO A 623 -19.71 9.99 2.01
CA PRO A 623 -19.19 9.25 0.88
C PRO A 623 -19.88 9.70 -0.41
N VAL A 624 -19.09 9.97 -1.44
CA VAL A 624 -19.56 10.52 -2.71
C VAL A 624 -18.89 9.80 -3.88
N THR A 625 -19.57 9.78 -5.03
CA THR A 625 -18.86 9.54 -6.29
C THR A 625 -17.92 10.71 -6.60
N MET A 626 -16.92 10.48 -7.46
CA MET A 626 -15.94 11.52 -7.79
C MET A 626 -16.62 12.77 -8.35
N SER A 627 -17.56 12.62 -9.28
CA SER A 627 -18.29 13.77 -9.84
C SER A 627 -19.16 14.49 -8.83
N GLU A 628 -19.87 13.77 -7.95
CA GLU A 628 -20.66 14.39 -6.88
C GLU A 628 -19.76 15.20 -5.94
N GLY A 629 -18.62 14.63 -5.53
CA GLY A 629 -17.65 15.32 -4.69
C GLY A 629 -17.12 16.61 -5.32
N ILE A 630 -16.79 16.56 -6.61
CA ILE A 630 -16.35 17.74 -7.39
C ILE A 630 -17.39 18.86 -7.38
N GLU A 631 -18.68 18.54 -7.46
CA GLU A 631 -19.77 19.54 -7.49
C GLU A 631 -20.04 20.18 -6.11
N LEU A 632 -19.60 19.55 -5.02
CA LEU A 632 -19.95 19.94 -3.65
C LEU A 632 -18.94 20.87 -2.96
N VAL A 633 -17.75 21.03 -3.55
CA VAL A 633 -16.64 21.80 -2.96
C VAL A 633 -16.17 22.91 -3.89
N GLU A 634 -15.44 23.89 -3.34
CA GLU A 634 -14.84 24.96 -4.14
C GLU A 634 -13.62 24.45 -4.93
N HIS A 635 -13.43 25.00 -6.13
CA HIS A 635 -12.33 24.62 -7.01
C HIS A 635 -11.18 25.62 -6.87
N GLY A 636 -9.96 25.10 -6.78
CA GLY A 636 -8.76 25.89 -7.04
C GLY A 636 -8.58 26.16 -8.54
N LYS A 637 -7.56 26.97 -8.87
CA LYS A 637 -7.09 27.15 -10.25
C LYS A 637 -5.63 26.80 -10.34
N LEU A 638 -5.22 26.20 -11.45
CA LEU A 638 -3.83 25.95 -11.79
C LEU A 638 -3.48 26.72 -13.06
N GLU A 639 -2.38 27.47 -12.99
CA GLU A 639 -1.82 28.18 -14.15
C GLU A 639 -0.84 27.31 -14.94
N ARG A 640 -0.28 26.28 -14.30
CA ARG A 640 0.62 25.29 -14.88
C ARG A 640 0.22 23.90 -14.39
N LEU A 641 0.41 22.89 -15.23
CA LEU A 641 0.37 21.48 -14.81
C LEU A 641 1.74 20.84 -14.99
N HIS A 642 2.34 20.37 -13.90
CA HIS A 642 3.61 19.63 -13.97
C HIS A 642 3.40 18.28 -14.65
N PRO A 643 4.23 17.92 -15.65
CA PRO A 643 4.16 16.58 -16.22
C PRO A 643 4.68 15.54 -15.24
N GLY A 644 4.03 14.38 -15.17
CA GLY A 644 4.47 13.26 -14.35
C GLY A 644 3.33 12.29 -14.07
N SER A 645 3.64 11.26 -13.30
CA SER A 645 2.70 10.20 -12.89
C SER A 645 2.40 10.25 -11.39
N TRP A 646 1.56 9.34 -10.92
CA TRP A 646 1.31 9.15 -9.50
C TRP A 646 2.50 8.61 -8.69
N ILE A 647 3.54 8.11 -9.37
CA ILE A 647 4.77 7.62 -8.75
C ILE A 647 5.86 8.66 -8.93
N ASN A 648 6.48 9.09 -7.83
CA ASN A 648 7.57 10.08 -7.77
C ASN A 648 7.30 11.45 -8.40
N SER A 649 6.10 11.65 -8.96
CA SER A 649 5.71 12.84 -9.73
C SER A 649 6.55 13.03 -11.01
N ASP A 650 6.98 11.93 -11.63
CA ASP A 650 7.73 11.92 -12.89
C ASP A 650 7.36 10.69 -13.75
N PHE A 651 8.18 10.33 -14.75
CA PHE A 651 7.97 9.19 -15.63
C PHE A 651 9.07 8.12 -15.54
N HIS A 652 9.90 8.12 -14.49
CA HIS A 652 11.12 7.29 -14.48
C HIS A 652 10.88 5.79 -14.60
N ILE A 653 9.69 5.30 -14.19
CA ILE A 653 9.30 3.89 -14.31
C ILE A 653 9.13 3.44 -15.77
N TRP A 654 8.90 4.35 -16.72
CA TRP A 654 8.54 3.98 -18.11
C TRP A 654 9.50 4.54 -19.16
N ILE A 655 10.46 5.40 -18.78
CA ILE A 655 11.42 6.01 -19.69
C ILE A 655 12.63 6.56 -18.92
N GLY A 656 13.83 6.29 -19.43
CA GLY A 656 15.07 6.79 -18.83
C GLY A 656 16.17 5.75 -18.74
N GLU A 657 15.79 4.52 -18.38
CA GLU A 657 16.73 3.40 -18.29
C GLU A 657 17.04 2.78 -19.67
N LYS A 658 18.08 1.96 -19.74
CA LYS A 658 18.57 1.39 -21.00
C LYS A 658 17.53 0.49 -21.65
N GLU A 659 16.92 -0.41 -20.88
CA GLU A 659 15.91 -1.36 -21.34
C GLU A 659 14.65 -0.62 -21.82
N GLU A 660 14.12 0.31 -21.02
CA GLU A 660 12.97 1.15 -21.38
C GLU A 660 13.23 1.93 -22.67
N ASN A 661 14.38 2.60 -22.76
CA ASN A 661 14.75 3.37 -23.94
C ASN A 661 14.88 2.47 -25.19
N THR A 662 15.35 1.23 -25.02
CA THR A 662 15.42 0.25 -26.10
C THR A 662 14.01 -0.17 -26.55
N ALA A 663 13.09 -0.38 -25.62
CA ALA A 663 11.69 -0.66 -25.93
C ALA A 663 11.04 0.48 -26.73
N TRP A 664 11.29 1.74 -26.35
CA TRP A 664 10.83 2.91 -27.10
C TRP A 664 11.42 2.97 -28.52
N GLU A 665 12.70 2.63 -28.70
CA GLU A 665 13.32 2.54 -30.03
C GLU A 665 12.69 1.44 -30.89
N TYR A 666 12.35 0.30 -30.29
CA TYR A 666 11.67 -0.80 -30.99
C TYR A 666 10.28 -0.35 -31.44
N LEU A 667 9.47 0.20 -30.54
CA LEU A 667 8.14 0.72 -30.85
C LEU A 667 8.22 1.80 -31.95
N LYS A 668 9.17 2.73 -31.85
CA LYS A 668 9.40 3.76 -32.85
C LYS A 668 9.73 3.20 -34.23
N HIS A 669 10.59 2.18 -34.30
CA HIS A 669 10.94 1.53 -35.57
C HIS A 669 9.70 0.90 -36.18
N VAL A 670 8.95 0.11 -35.41
CA VAL A 670 7.73 -0.57 -35.89
C VAL A 670 6.67 0.44 -36.32
N ARG A 671 6.48 1.52 -35.56
CA ARG A 671 5.54 2.59 -35.91
C ARG A 671 5.91 3.29 -37.22
N LYS A 672 7.20 3.57 -37.46
CA LYS A 672 7.68 4.13 -38.74
C LYS A 672 7.48 3.17 -39.91
N ASP A 673 7.67 1.88 -39.69
CA ASP A 673 7.43 0.87 -40.71
C ASP A 673 5.93 0.73 -41.00
N TYR A 674 5.07 0.81 -39.98
CA TYR A 674 3.63 0.93 -40.15
C TYR A 674 3.26 2.16 -40.99
N ASP A 675 3.79 3.36 -40.68
CA ASP A 675 3.52 4.58 -41.46
C ASP A 675 4.00 4.47 -42.93
N LYS A 676 5.07 3.70 -43.17
CA LYS A 676 5.65 3.51 -44.50
C LYS A 676 4.90 2.48 -45.34
N TYR A 677 4.47 1.38 -44.73
CA TYR A 677 3.87 0.24 -45.43
C TYR A 677 2.34 0.22 -45.35
N GLY A 678 1.77 0.84 -44.33
CA GLY A 678 0.36 0.75 -43.95
C GLY A 678 -0.47 1.84 -44.60
N ASP A 679 -1.20 1.46 -45.64
CA ASP A 679 -2.40 2.18 -46.08
C ASP A 679 -3.56 1.65 -45.23
N GLU A 680 -3.87 2.33 -44.13
CA GLU A 680 -5.08 2.15 -43.30
C GLU A 680 -5.35 0.73 -42.73
N ASN A 681 -4.38 -0.20 -42.65
CA ASN A 681 -4.64 -1.54 -42.08
C ASN A 681 -5.08 -1.44 -40.61
N PRO A 682 -6.36 -1.72 -40.27
CA PRO A 682 -6.88 -1.47 -38.93
C PRO A 682 -6.35 -2.46 -37.90
N GLU A 683 -6.05 -3.70 -38.32
CA GLU A 683 -5.54 -4.74 -37.43
C GLU A 683 -4.09 -4.46 -37.05
N ALA A 684 -3.26 -4.04 -38.00
CA ALA A 684 -1.90 -3.61 -37.69
C ALA A 684 -1.89 -2.35 -36.80
N TYR A 685 -2.84 -1.43 -37.00
CA TYR A 685 -2.98 -0.27 -36.11
C TYR A 685 -3.42 -0.66 -34.70
N GLU A 686 -4.29 -1.65 -34.58
CA GLU A 686 -4.67 -2.22 -33.29
C GLU A 686 -3.46 -2.67 -32.50
N TRP A 687 -2.55 -3.40 -33.14
CA TRP A 687 -1.33 -3.90 -32.51
C TRP A 687 -0.34 -2.80 -32.15
N ILE A 688 -0.33 -1.67 -32.87
CA ILE A 688 0.41 -0.48 -32.43
C ILE A 688 -0.15 0.02 -31.10
N LEU A 689 -1.46 0.25 -31.02
CA LEU A 689 -2.09 0.76 -29.79
C LEU A 689 -1.93 -0.22 -28.62
N VAL A 690 -1.98 -1.53 -28.86
CA VAL A 690 -1.66 -2.54 -27.84
C VAL A 690 -0.23 -2.36 -27.34
N ALA A 691 0.76 -2.22 -28.25
CA ALA A 691 2.17 -2.06 -27.89
C ALA A 691 2.50 -0.74 -27.19
N GLU A 692 1.58 0.23 -27.19
CA GLU A 692 1.73 1.51 -26.48
C GLU A 692 1.30 1.46 -25.00
N GLY A 693 0.75 0.34 -24.54
CA GLY A 693 0.34 0.18 -23.13
C GLY A 693 1.50 0.32 -22.15
N SER A 694 1.25 0.96 -21.00
CA SER A 694 2.30 1.25 -20.01
C SER A 694 2.87 -0.01 -19.37
N ASP A 695 2.08 -1.08 -19.27
CA ASP A 695 2.46 -2.33 -18.63
C ASP A 695 3.75 -2.92 -19.21
N TRP A 696 3.96 -2.77 -20.52
CA TRP A 696 5.16 -3.28 -21.19
C TRP A 696 6.43 -2.61 -20.69
N PHE A 697 6.34 -1.31 -20.39
CA PHE A 697 7.47 -0.50 -19.96
C PHE A 697 7.71 -0.60 -18.46
N TRP A 698 6.67 -0.88 -17.69
CA TRP A 698 6.75 -1.04 -16.23
C TRP A 698 7.77 -2.09 -15.81
N TRP A 699 7.88 -3.21 -16.51
CA TRP A 699 8.75 -4.34 -16.14
C TRP A 699 10.20 -4.24 -16.63
N TYR A 700 10.53 -3.17 -17.36
CA TYR A 700 11.91 -2.90 -17.75
C TYR A 700 12.62 -2.10 -16.65
N GLY A 701 13.95 -2.21 -16.60
CA GLY A 701 14.77 -1.45 -15.66
C GLY A 701 15.03 -2.12 -14.30
N MET A 702 15.96 -1.55 -13.52
CA MET A 702 16.46 -2.12 -12.25
C MET A 702 15.47 -1.98 -11.09
N ASP A 703 14.45 -1.16 -11.26
CA ASP A 703 13.50 -0.78 -10.22
C ASP A 703 12.37 -1.81 -10.00
N GLN A 704 12.37 -2.92 -10.76
CA GLN A 704 11.41 -4.02 -10.61
C GLN A 704 12.09 -5.38 -10.43
N GLU A 705 11.48 -6.23 -9.61
CA GLU A 705 11.76 -7.67 -9.51
C GLU A 705 10.43 -8.44 -9.60
N THR A 706 10.25 -9.28 -10.63
CA THR A 706 9.13 -10.26 -10.62
C THR A 706 9.51 -11.64 -11.12
N PHE A 707 8.68 -12.62 -10.74
CA PHE A 707 8.80 -14.01 -11.18
C PHE A 707 8.46 -14.22 -12.67
N ASN A 708 7.91 -13.23 -13.39
CA ASN A 708 7.42 -13.40 -14.78
C ASN A 708 7.89 -12.29 -15.75
N GLU A 709 9.01 -11.62 -15.46
CA GLU A 709 9.59 -10.60 -16.33
C GLU A 709 9.69 -11.07 -17.78
N GLY A 710 10.13 -12.32 -18.00
CA GLY A 710 10.28 -12.91 -19.33
C GLY A 710 8.98 -12.97 -20.17
N PHE A 711 7.81 -13.05 -19.54
CA PHE A 711 6.53 -12.99 -20.23
C PHE A 711 6.27 -11.59 -20.80
N PHE A 712 6.46 -10.53 -20.00
CA PHE A 712 6.14 -9.17 -20.42
C PHE A 712 7.04 -8.69 -21.56
N ASP A 713 8.33 -8.99 -21.51
CA ASP A 713 9.23 -8.72 -22.65
C ASP A 713 8.83 -9.48 -23.91
N TRP A 714 8.44 -10.75 -23.77
CA TRP A 714 7.93 -11.53 -24.89
C TRP A 714 6.63 -10.93 -25.45
N ALA A 715 5.67 -10.60 -24.58
CA ALA A 715 4.36 -10.10 -24.98
C ALA A 715 4.46 -8.75 -25.71
N PHE A 716 5.28 -7.82 -25.22
CA PHE A 716 5.58 -6.56 -25.90
C PHE A 716 6.15 -6.79 -27.30
N ARG A 717 7.22 -7.60 -27.39
CA ARG A 717 7.83 -7.91 -28.70
C ARG A 717 6.85 -8.64 -29.61
N GLU A 718 5.98 -9.49 -29.08
CA GLU A 718 5.00 -10.21 -29.89
C GLU A 718 3.88 -9.30 -30.40
N ALA A 719 3.46 -8.30 -29.62
CA ALA A 719 2.58 -7.23 -30.11
C ALA A 719 3.23 -6.48 -31.28
N LEU A 720 4.51 -6.12 -31.16
CA LEU A 720 5.27 -5.49 -32.25
C LEU A 720 5.39 -6.39 -33.49
N LYS A 721 5.61 -7.71 -33.32
CA LYS A 721 5.64 -8.65 -34.46
C LYS A 721 4.27 -8.79 -35.12
N ASN A 722 3.19 -8.75 -34.34
CA ASN A 722 1.83 -8.83 -34.88
C ASN A 722 1.49 -7.64 -35.79
N VAL A 723 2.04 -6.45 -35.55
CA VAL A 723 1.94 -5.33 -36.50
C VAL A 723 2.40 -5.75 -37.91
N TYR A 724 3.57 -6.38 -38.04
CA TYR A 724 4.08 -6.85 -39.33
C TYR A 724 3.24 -7.99 -39.91
N ARG A 725 2.87 -8.97 -39.08
CA ARG A 725 2.07 -10.14 -39.52
C ARG A 725 0.71 -9.71 -40.06
N SER A 726 0.04 -8.75 -39.40
CA SER A 726 -1.25 -8.20 -39.87
C SER A 726 -1.10 -7.41 -41.18
N MET A 727 0.09 -6.89 -41.49
CA MET A 727 0.40 -6.31 -42.82
C MET A 727 0.88 -7.35 -43.85
N GLY A 728 0.87 -8.64 -43.52
CA GLY A 728 1.39 -9.72 -44.38
C GLY A 728 2.91 -9.66 -44.59
N LYS A 729 3.65 -9.13 -43.61
CA LYS A 729 5.12 -9.01 -43.63
C LYS A 729 5.75 -9.94 -42.59
N GLU A 730 6.97 -10.37 -42.90
CA GLU A 730 7.81 -11.07 -41.93
C GLU A 730 8.33 -10.07 -40.88
N PRO A 731 8.22 -10.36 -39.57
CA PRO A 731 8.77 -9.49 -38.54
C PRO A 731 10.31 -9.38 -38.64
N PRO A 732 10.88 -8.18 -38.45
CA PRO A 732 12.33 -8.01 -38.41
C PRO A 732 12.99 -8.78 -37.27
N SER A 733 14.20 -9.32 -37.51
CA SER A 733 14.92 -10.17 -36.56
C SER A 733 15.34 -9.47 -35.26
N PHE A 734 15.34 -8.14 -35.19
CA PHE A 734 15.63 -7.42 -33.95
C PHE A 734 14.55 -7.68 -32.88
N LEU A 735 13.32 -8.00 -33.29
CA LEU A 735 12.22 -8.35 -32.39
C LEU A 735 12.35 -9.76 -31.79
N ASP A 736 13.28 -10.57 -32.29
CA ASP A 736 13.62 -11.87 -31.70
C ASP A 736 14.62 -11.76 -30.56
N VAL A 737 15.25 -10.59 -30.38
CA VAL A 737 16.20 -10.31 -29.31
C VAL A 737 15.44 -9.77 -28.09
N PRO A 738 15.48 -10.45 -26.93
CA PRO A 738 14.93 -9.93 -25.68
C PRO A 738 15.54 -8.57 -25.33
N ILE A 739 14.71 -7.64 -24.85
CA ILE A 739 15.18 -6.31 -24.42
C ILE A 739 15.84 -6.42 -23.05
N MET A 740 15.29 -7.24 -22.16
CA MET A 740 15.90 -7.50 -20.87
C MET A 740 17.16 -8.35 -21.02
N GLU A 741 18.24 -7.88 -20.42
CA GLU A 741 19.43 -8.70 -20.23
C GLU A 741 19.13 -9.75 -19.15
N ARG A 742 19.58 -11.01 -19.35
CA ARG A 742 19.44 -12.03 -18.30
C ARG A 742 20.23 -11.58 -17.08
N ARG A 743 19.52 -11.24 -16.00
CA ARG A 743 20.10 -10.89 -14.69
C ARG A 743 20.62 -12.12 -13.96
#